data_AF-A0A3P6A4G0-F1
#
_entry.id   AF-A0A3P6A4G0-F1
#
_cell.length_a   1.000
_cell.length_b   1.000
_cell.length_c   1.000
_cell.angle_alpha   90.00
_cell.angle_beta   90.00
_cell.angle_gamma   90.00
#
_symmetry.space_group_name_H-M   'P 1'
#
loop_
_entity.id
_entity.type
_entity.pdbx_description
1 polymer ?
#
loop_
_entity_poly.entity_id
_entity_poly.type
_entity_poly.pdbx_seq_one_letter_code
_entity_poly.pdbx_strand_id
1 'polypeptide(L)'
;MYKTTSSSLLRAASSRSPLLSSRSSLTQSSSSAASASPSPPSSLLGRRSFATSSPAFRSLPRWSHCLHSRPSLFRLSSQIRAVSPGLDRLERNFSSMASEHPFKGIFTTLPKPGGGEFGKFYSLPALNDPRIDKLPYSIRILLESAIRNCDNFQVTKGDVEKIIDWEKTAPKQVEIPFKPARVLLQDFTGVPAVVDLACMRDAMNKLGSDSNKINPLVPVDLVIDHSVQVDVARSENAVQANMELEFQRNKERFAFLKWGSTAFQNMLVVPPGSGIVHQVTILQCATPCFWFSVNLEYLGRVVFNTQGVLYPDSVVGTDSHTTMIDGLGVAGWGVGGIEAEATMLGQPMSMVLPGVVGFKLSGKMRNGVTATDLVLTVTQILRKHGVVGKFVEFYGDGMSGLSLADRATIANMSPEYGATMGFFPVDHVTLEYLKLTGRSDETVAMIEAYLRANNMFVDYNEPQQDRAYSSYLELNLDNVEPCISGPKRPHDRVPLKEMKADWNSCLDSKVGFKGFAIPKEAQEKVANFSFNGKPAEITHGSVVIAAITSCTNTSNPSVMLGAGLVAKKACDLGLQVKPWIKTSLAPGSGVVTKYLLKSGLQEYLNQQGFNIVGYGCTTCIGNSGEINESVGAAITENDIVAAAVLSGNRNFEGRVHPLTRANYLASPPLVVAYALAGTVNIDFETEPIGTGKNGKDVFLRDIWPTTEEIAEVVQSSVLPDMFRATYESITKGNPMWNELSVPENTLYSWDPKSTYIHEPPYFKDMTMDPPGPHNVKDAYCLLNFGDSITTDHISPAGNIQKDSPAAKYLMERGVDRKDFNSYGSRRGNDEIMARGTFANIRIVNKLMNGEVGPKTVHIPSGEKLSVFDAAMRYKSSGEDTIILAGAEYGSGSSRDWAAKGPMLQGVKAVIAKSFERIHRSNLVGMGIIPLCFKSGEDADTLGLTGHERYTIHLPTDISEIRPGQDVTVTTDNGKSFTCTVRFDTEVELAYFNHGGILPYVIRNLSKQ
;
A
#
# COMPACT_ATOMS: atom_id res chain seq x y z
N MET A 1 30.60 14.63 -40.43
CA MET A 1 31.62 15.48 -41.10
C MET A 1 32.14 16.51 -40.10
N TYR A 2 33.40 16.97 -40.23
CA TYR A 2 34.12 18.05 -39.50
C TYR A 2 33.77 18.32 -38.01
N LYS A 3 34.65 18.07 -37.01
CA LYS A 3 36.00 18.62 -36.70
C LYS A 3 36.04 20.09 -36.23
N THR A 4 36.29 20.29 -34.93
CA THR A 4 37.42 21.04 -34.29
C THR A 4 37.29 20.82 -32.76
N THR A 5 38.25 20.44 -31.89
CA THR A 5 39.73 20.50 -31.76
C THR A 5 40.32 21.79 -31.16
N SER A 6 40.61 21.75 -29.84
CA SER A 6 41.63 22.56 -29.15
C SER A 6 42.29 21.74 -28.03
N SER A 7 43.59 21.90 -27.84
CA SER A 7 44.41 21.29 -26.76
C SER A 7 45.17 22.42 -26.00
N SER A 8 46.15 22.27 -25.08
CA SER A 8 47.01 21.15 -24.66
C SER A 8 47.89 21.52 -23.44
N LEU A 9 48.19 20.56 -22.55
CA LEU A 9 49.45 20.38 -21.75
C LEU A 9 49.85 21.50 -20.75
N LEU A 10 50.73 21.34 -19.73
CA LEU A 10 51.81 20.39 -19.34
C LEU A 10 51.62 19.94 -17.85
N ARG A 11 52.04 18.77 -17.32
CA ARG A 11 53.41 18.20 -17.08
C ARG A 11 54.31 19.08 -16.19
N ALA A 12 55.07 18.60 -15.18
CA ALA A 12 55.28 17.29 -14.49
C ALA A 12 55.97 17.62 -13.10
N ALA A 13 56.43 16.83 -12.12
CA ALA A 13 56.61 15.40 -11.76
C ALA A 13 57.39 15.34 -10.39
N SER A 14 57.18 14.27 -9.60
CA SER A 14 58.13 13.58 -8.67
C SER A 14 59.09 14.29 -7.67
N SER A 15 59.07 13.86 -6.39
CA SER A 15 60.26 13.37 -5.63
C SER A 15 59.85 12.57 -4.37
N ARG A 16 60.81 11.99 -3.60
CA ARG A 16 60.61 11.05 -2.46
C ARG A 16 61.21 11.60 -1.14
N SER A 17 60.59 11.27 0.01
CA SER A 17 61.11 10.70 1.30
C SER A 17 62.52 11.06 1.88
N PRO A 18 62.89 10.73 3.16
CA PRO A 18 62.16 10.47 4.43
C PRO A 18 62.86 11.10 5.71
N LEU A 19 62.50 10.64 6.94
CA LEU A 19 63.25 10.76 8.25
C LEU A 19 63.24 12.15 8.96
N LEU A 20 63.48 12.35 10.29
CA LEU A 20 63.51 11.50 11.51
C LEU A 20 63.45 12.37 12.82
N SER A 21 62.88 11.84 13.91
CA SER A 21 63.14 12.23 15.34
C SER A 21 62.70 13.66 15.80
N SER A 22 62.69 14.06 17.09
CA SER A 22 63.16 13.44 18.36
C SER A 22 62.34 13.83 19.63
N ARG A 23 62.57 13.12 20.75
CA ARG A 23 61.88 13.18 22.07
C ARG A 23 62.27 14.35 23.00
N SER A 24 61.39 14.68 23.97
CA SER A 24 61.68 14.82 25.44
C SER A 24 60.36 15.06 26.22
N SER A 25 59.94 14.46 27.36
CA SER A 25 60.55 13.85 28.59
C SER A 25 60.97 14.87 29.68
N LEU A 26 60.67 14.74 30.98
CA LEU A 26 60.04 13.68 31.83
C LEU A 26 58.66 14.17 32.38
N THR A 27 57.94 13.73 33.45
CA THR A 27 58.06 12.84 34.67
C THR A 27 56.98 11.73 34.66
N GLN A 28 56.87 10.69 35.53
CA GLN A 28 57.24 10.33 36.93
C GLN A 28 56.24 10.78 38.03
N SER A 29 55.80 9.93 38.99
CA SER A 29 56.34 8.62 39.45
C SER A 29 55.34 7.63 40.10
N SER A 30 55.57 6.32 39.91
CA SER A 30 55.53 5.18 40.90
C SER A 30 54.33 4.93 41.86
N SER A 31 53.96 3.69 42.23
CA SER A 31 54.35 2.33 41.78
C SER A 31 53.56 1.21 42.52
N SER A 32 53.41 0.05 41.86
CA SER A 32 53.40 -1.35 42.42
C SER A 32 52.38 -1.80 43.49
N ALA A 33 52.09 -3.11 43.68
CA ALA A 33 51.99 -4.30 42.81
C ALA A 33 51.61 -5.54 43.67
N ALA A 34 50.82 -6.49 43.13
CA ALA A 34 50.72 -7.91 43.57
C ALA A 34 50.23 -8.20 45.02
N SER A 35 49.71 -9.39 45.40
CA SER A 35 49.07 -10.52 44.68
C SER A 35 48.42 -11.49 45.70
N ALA A 36 47.83 -12.59 45.19
CA ALA A 36 47.46 -13.85 45.87
C ALA A 36 46.04 -13.99 46.48
N SER A 37 45.49 -15.20 46.29
CA SER A 37 44.24 -15.72 46.86
C SER A 37 44.55 -16.70 48.01
N PRO A 38 43.57 -17.06 48.86
CA PRO A 38 43.07 -18.45 48.81
C PRO A 38 41.55 -18.59 49.06
N SER A 39 41.06 -19.84 49.05
CA SER A 39 39.64 -20.22 49.14
C SER A 39 39.23 -20.78 50.54
N PRO A 40 38.14 -21.55 50.71
CA PRO A 40 36.93 -21.13 51.45
C PRO A 40 36.72 -21.88 52.78
N PRO A 41 35.54 -21.74 53.42
CA PRO A 41 34.81 -22.95 53.84
C PRO A 41 33.27 -22.88 53.65
N SER A 42 32.55 -23.93 54.07
CA SER A 42 31.12 -24.16 53.78
C SER A 42 30.31 -24.76 54.95
N SER A 43 29.03 -24.37 55.08
CA SER A 43 27.94 -25.08 55.78
C SER A 43 26.60 -24.38 55.45
N LEU A 44 25.42 -24.99 55.25
CA LEU A 44 24.65 -26.10 55.87
C LEU A 44 23.80 -25.69 57.11
N LEU A 45 22.58 -26.27 57.17
CA LEU A 45 21.49 -26.08 58.16
C LEU A 45 20.65 -24.79 58.00
N GLY A 46 19.32 -24.77 58.29
CA GLY A 46 18.42 -25.92 58.52
C GLY A 46 17.03 -25.61 59.13
N ARG A 47 15.95 -25.96 58.39
CA ARG A 47 14.60 -26.45 58.85
C ARG A 47 13.76 -25.74 59.94
N ARG A 48 12.49 -25.46 59.58
CA ARG A 48 11.19 -25.64 60.34
C ARG A 48 10.97 -24.83 61.63
N SER A 49 9.83 -24.15 61.81
CA SER A 49 8.59 -24.64 62.48
C SER A 49 7.72 -23.42 62.89
N PHE A 50 6.41 -23.43 63.20
CA PHE A 50 5.30 -24.40 63.10
C PHE A 50 3.93 -23.65 62.98
N ALA A 51 2.81 -24.40 63.02
CA ALA A 51 1.39 -23.99 62.86
C ALA A 51 0.89 -22.93 63.87
N THR A 52 -0.28 -22.27 63.71
CA THR A 52 -1.70 -22.76 63.64
C THR A 52 -2.66 -21.71 63.02
N SER A 53 -3.94 -21.95 62.67
CA SER A 53 -4.83 -23.15 62.59
C SER A 53 -6.02 -22.93 61.63
N SER A 54 -6.60 -24.02 61.11
CA SER A 54 -7.88 -24.13 60.36
C SER A 54 -9.13 -24.10 61.30
N PRO A 55 -10.41 -24.35 60.90
CA PRO A 55 -11.04 -24.78 59.61
C PRO A 55 -12.10 -23.74 59.10
N ALA A 56 -13.20 -23.98 58.35
CA ALA A 56 -13.97 -25.14 57.82
C ALA A 56 -14.96 -24.65 56.71
N PHE A 57 -15.65 -25.44 55.84
CA PHE A 57 -15.49 -26.83 55.36
C PHE A 57 -16.28 -27.07 54.02
N ARG A 58 -15.60 -27.59 52.98
CA ARG A 58 -16.09 -28.50 51.91
C ARG A 58 -17.24 -28.09 50.94
N SER A 59 -17.55 -29.00 50.00
CA SER A 59 -18.11 -28.78 48.66
C SER A 59 -18.81 -30.03 48.07
N LEU A 60 -19.65 -29.84 47.01
CA LEU A 60 -20.17 -30.84 46.03
C LEU A 60 -21.14 -31.93 46.58
N PRO A 61 -21.86 -32.74 45.73
CA PRO A 61 -22.11 -32.69 44.27
C PRO A 61 -23.61 -32.88 43.80
N ARG A 62 -23.82 -32.84 42.47
CA ARG A 62 -24.90 -33.44 41.61
C ARG A 62 -25.68 -34.65 42.24
N TRP A 63 -27.00 -34.86 42.03
CA TRP A 63 -27.65 -35.23 40.73
C TRP A 63 -29.22 -35.17 40.72
N SER A 64 -29.80 -35.58 39.59
CA SER A 64 -31.20 -35.50 39.07
C SER A 64 -32.40 -36.02 39.88
N HIS A 65 -33.61 -35.45 39.64
CA HIS A 65 -34.74 -36.14 38.96
C HIS A 65 -35.85 -35.16 38.45
N CYS A 66 -36.84 -35.68 37.71
CA CYS A 66 -37.81 -34.91 36.91
C CYS A 66 -39.13 -34.55 37.63
N LEU A 67 -39.87 -33.56 37.10
CA LEU A 67 -41.32 -33.68 36.83
C LEU A 67 -41.81 -32.60 35.83
N HIS A 68 -43.03 -32.76 35.28
CA HIS A 68 -43.62 -31.90 34.25
C HIS A 68 -44.38 -30.68 34.79
N SER A 69 -44.34 -29.56 34.04
CA SER A 69 -45.56 -28.77 33.74
C SER A 69 -45.36 -27.76 32.59
N ARG A 70 -46.39 -27.62 31.75
CA ARG A 70 -46.67 -26.44 30.89
C ARG A 70 -47.46 -25.42 31.75
N PRO A 71 -47.39 -24.09 31.52
CA PRO A 71 -48.14 -23.49 30.41
C PRO A 71 -47.50 -22.25 29.75
N SER A 72 -48.23 -21.68 28.79
CA SER A 72 -47.88 -20.54 27.96
C SER A 72 -48.50 -19.22 28.43
N LEU A 73 -47.86 -18.10 28.05
CA LEU A 73 -48.46 -16.79 27.71
C LEU A 73 -49.50 -16.19 28.68
N PHE A 74 -49.12 -15.12 29.39
CA PHE A 74 -49.89 -13.87 29.41
C PHE A 74 -48.94 -12.67 29.62
N ARG A 75 -49.25 -11.52 28.99
CA ARG A 75 -48.55 -10.23 29.18
C ARG A 75 -49.46 -9.28 29.96
N LEU A 76 -48.91 -8.53 30.91
CA LEU A 76 -49.34 -7.21 31.41
C LEU A 76 -48.25 -6.76 32.44
N SER A 77 -47.87 -5.52 32.71
CA SER A 77 -47.74 -4.24 31.98
C SER A 77 -47.59 -3.12 33.03
N SER A 78 -46.35 -2.69 33.32
CA SER A 78 -46.03 -1.47 34.08
C SER A 78 -44.50 -1.29 34.10
N GLN A 79 -43.91 -0.10 34.19
CA GLN A 79 -44.40 1.29 34.00
C GLN A 79 -43.16 2.10 33.59
N ILE A 80 -43.24 2.97 32.58
CA ILE A 80 -42.16 3.92 32.23
C ILE A 80 -42.72 5.34 32.27
N ARG A 81 -41.93 6.29 32.81
CA ARG A 81 -42.34 7.69 32.97
C ARG A 81 -42.42 8.40 31.62
N ALA A 82 -43.43 9.26 31.47
CA ALA A 82 -43.52 10.17 30.34
C ALA A 82 -42.47 11.28 30.41
N VAL A 83 -42.02 11.73 29.24
CA VAL A 83 -41.29 12.99 29.01
C VAL A 83 -42.08 13.77 27.95
N SER A 84 -42.11 15.10 28.05
CA SER A 84 -43.06 15.95 27.33
C SER A 84 -42.88 15.98 25.81
N PRO A 85 -43.97 16.12 25.02
CA PRO A 85 -43.90 16.33 23.58
C PRO A 85 -43.37 17.73 23.26
N GLY A 86 -42.28 17.81 22.51
CA GLY A 86 -41.61 19.09 22.21
C GLY A 86 -40.61 19.08 21.06
N LEU A 87 -40.67 18.09 20.16
CA LEU A 87 -39.68 17.91 19.08
C LEU A 87 -40.25 18.08 17.66
N ASP A 88 -41.56 17.94 17.44
CA ASP A 88 -42.20 17.97 16.11
C ASP A 88 -42.40 19.38 15.51
N ARG A 89 -41.49 20.34 15.78
CA ARG A 89 -41.66 21.73 15.31
C ARG A 89 -40.42 22.51 14.90
N LEU A 90 -39.28 21.84 14.70
CA LEU A 90 -38.03 22.49 14.27
C LEU A 90 -37.39 21.95 12.97
N GLU A 91 -38.09 21.10 12.20
CA GLU A 91 -37.71 20.80 10.81
C GLU A 91 -37.86 22.00 9.84
N ARG A 92 -38.47 23.11 10.29
CA ARG A 92 -38.64 24.33 9.49
C ARG A 92 -37.70 25.43 9.96
N ASN A 93 -36.50 25.47 9.37
CA ASN A 93 -35.93 26.70 8.78
C ASN A 93 -34.61 26.53 8.00
N PHE A 94 -34.26 25.33 7.51
CA PHE A 94 -33.37 25.21 6.33
C PHE A 94 -33.83 24.19 5.27
N SER A 95 -35.09 23.75 5.31
CA SER A 95 -35.73 23.00 4.21
C SER A 95 -36.08 23.91 3.02
N SER A 96 -35.06 24.49 2.39
CA SER A 96 -35.15 25.22 1.13
C SER A 96 -34.25 24.56 0.09
N MET A 97 -34.87 23.85 -0.86
CA MET A 97 -34.22 23.11 -1.96
C MET A 97 -33.48 21.81 -1.59
N ALA A 98 -34.11 20.97 -0.75
CA ALA A 98 -34.05 19.52 -1.02
C ALA A 98 -34.86 19.24 -2.30
N SER A 99 -34.21 19.36 -3.47
CA SER A 99 -34.83 19.07 -4.76
C SER A 99 -35.22 17.59 -4.84
N GLU A 100 -36.39 17.27 -5.41
CA GLU A 100 -36.74 15.88 -5.71
C GLU A 100 -35.66 15.23 -6.58
N HIS A 101 -35.23 14.01 -6.21
CA HIS A 101 -34.05 13.37 -6.81
C HIS A 101 -34.16 13.30 -8.33
N PRO A 102 -33.21 13.88 -9.09
CA PRO A 102 -33.33 14.06 -10.55
C PRO A 102 -33.64 12.81 -11.37
N PHE A 103 -33.29 11.63 -10.86
CA PHE A 103 -33.41 10.34 -11.56
C PHE A 103 -34.40 9.39 -10.87
N LYS A 104 -35.26 9.89 -9.97
CA LYS A 104 -36.35 9.13 -9.33
C LYS A 104 -37.22 8.35 -10.33
N GLY A 105 -37.41 8.87 -11.55
CA GLY A 105 -38.20 8.23 -12.61
C GLY A 105 -37.63 6.91 -13.16
N ILE A 106 -36.35 6.61 -12.95
CA ILE A 106 -35.71 5.34 -13.34
C ILE A 106 -35.41 4.43 -12.15
N PHE A 107 -35.90 4.77 -10.95
CA PHE A 107 -35.72 3.97 -9.74
C PHE A 107 -36.81 2.89 -9.64
N THR A 108 -36.42 1.63 -9.88
CA THR A 108 -37.34 0.50 -10.11
C THR A 108 -36.99 -0.74 -9.27
N THR A 109 -37.92 -1.68 -9.17
CA THR A 109 -37.77 -2.95 -8.43
C THR A 109 -37.05 -4.01 -9.27
N LEU A 110 -36.12 -4.76 -8.65
CA LEU A 110 -35.53 -5.97 -9.22
C LEU A 110 -36.33 -7.21 -8.72
N PRO A 111 -37.06 -7.92 -9.61
CA PRO A 111 -37.86 -9.08 -9.21
C PRO A 111 -36.99 -10.30 -8.86
N LYS A 112 -37.44 -11.11 -7.89
CA LYS A 112 -36.78 -12.35 -7.48
C LYS A 112 -37.39 -13.57 -8.18
N PRO A 113 -36.58 -14.49 -8.76
CA PRO A 113 -37.07 -15.77 -9.26
C PRO A 113 -37.83 -16.57 -8.17
N GLY A 114 -39.05 -17.03 -8.49
CA GLY A 114 -39.94 -17.67 -7.52
C GLY A 114 -40.86 -16.73 -6.73
N GLY A 115 -40.69 -15.41 -6.87
CA GLY A 115 -41.57 -14.38 -6.29
C GLY A 115 -40.89 -13.49 -5.25
N GLY A 116 -41.43 -12.27 -5.10
CA GLY A 116 -40.84 -11.20 -4.28
C GLY A 116 -39.89 -10.30 -5.08
N GLU A 117 -39.19 -9.41 -4.37
CA GLU A 117 -38.15 -8.52 -4.90
C GLU A 117 -36.83 -8.74 -4.16
N PHE A 118 -35.71 -8.54 -4.86
CA PHE A 118 -34.38 -8.49 -4.23
C PHE A 118 -34.07 -7.11 -3.61
N GLY A 119 -34.68 -6.06 -4.16
CA GLY A 119 -34.43 -4.65 -3.82
C GLY A 119 -34.77 -3.74 -4.99
N LYS A 120 -34.38 -2.47 -4.91
CA LYS A 120 -34.63 -1.43 -5.91
C LYS A 120 -33.34 -0.82 -6.41
N PHE A 121 -33.30 -0.41 -7.67
CA PHE A 121 -32.11 0.12 -8.33
C PHE A 121 -32.44 1.25 -9.30
N TYR A 122 -31.43 2.07 -9.62
CA TYR A 122 -31.50 2.99 -10.75
C TYR A 122 -31.17 2.21 -12.03
N SER A 123 -32.16 2.08 -12.92
CA SER A 123 -32.02 1.34 -14.18
C SER A 123 -31.38 2.23 -15.25
N LEU A 124 -30.14 1.91 -15.65
CA LEU A 124 -29.45 2.63 -16.73
C LEU A 124 -30.18 2.48 -18.08
N PRO A 125 -30.70 1.29 -18.49
CA PRO A 125 -31.49 1.19 -19.71
C PRO A 125 -32.74 2.08 -19.73
N ALA A 126 -33.35 2.35 -18.57
CA ALA A 126 -34.54 3.20 -18.47
C ALA A 126 -34.27 4.70 -18.75
N LEU A 127 -33.00 5.12 -18.92
CA LEU A 127 -32.67 6.45 -19.46
C LEU A 127 -32.96 6.56 -20.97
N ASN A 128 -33.09 5.44 -21.70
CA ASN A 128 -33.35 5.39 -23.14
C ASN A 128 -32.31 6.14 -24.01
N ASP A 129 -31.06 6.25 -23.54
CA ASP A 129 -29.97 6.91 -24.27
C ASP A 129 -29.00 5.88 -24.91
N PRO A 130 -28.91 5.80 -26.25
CA PRO A 130 -28.08 4.81 -26.95
C PRO A 130 -26.56 5.04 -26.80
N ARG A 131 -26.12 6.15 -26.18
CA ARG A 131 -24.71 6.36 -25.81
C ARG A 131 -24.29 5.37 -24.70
N ILE A 132 -25.20 5.07 -23.76
CA ILE A 132 -24.95 4.20 -22.61
C ILE A 132 -24.52 2.80 -23.05
N ASP A 133 -25.15 2.26 -24.10
CA ASP A 133 -24.83 0.94 -24.62
C ASP A 133 -23.42 0.83 -25.23
N LYS A 134 -22.79 1.95 -25.61
CA LYS A 134 -21.39 1.96 -26.08
C LYS A 134 -20.36 2.16 -24.98
N LEU A 135 -20.76 2.62 -23.79
CA LEU A 135 -19.84 2.90 -22.69
C LEU A 135 -19.09 1.63 -22.23
N PRO A 136 -17.77 1.70 -21.96
CA PRO A 136 -17.05 0.68 -21.21
C PRO A 136 -17.74 0.33 -19.89
N TYR A 137 -17.62 -0.92 -19.44
CA TYR A 137 -18.25 -1.39 -18.20
C TYR A 137 -17.77 -0.59 -16.98
N SER A 138 -16.48 -0.25 -16.94
CA SER A 138 -15.87 0.65 -15.96
C SER A 138 -16.56 2.02 -15.86
N ILE A 139 -16.97 2.60 -16.98
CA ILE A 139 -17.66 3.91 -17.03
C ILE A 139 -19.13 3.80 -16.60
N ARG A 140 -19.78 2.65 -16.82
CA ARG A 140 -21.16 2.39 -16.33
C ARG A 140 -21.24 2.42 -14.80
N ILE A 141 -20.17 2.01 -14.10
CA ILE A 141 -20.10 2.08 -12.63
C ILE A 141 -19.97 3.53 -12.13
N LEU A 142 -19.18 4.36 -12.82
CA LEU A 142 -19.10 5.80 -12.54
C LEU A 142 -20.47 6.48 -12.78
N LEU A 143 -21.14 6.11 -13.88
CA LEU A 143 -22.47 6.61 -14.24
C LEU A 143 -23.53 6.28 -13.19
N GLU A 144 -23.56 5.02 -12.70
CA GLU A 144 -24.48 4.61 -11.64
C GLU A 144 -24.23 5.40 -10.35
N SER A 145 -22.97 5.54 -9.92
CA SER A 145 -22.61 6.31 -8.73
C SER A 145 -23.07 7.77 -8.85
N ALA A 146 -22.84 8.42 -10.00
CA ALA A 146 -23.26 9.79 -10.24
C ALA A 146 -24.81 9.94 -10.24
N ILE A 147 -25.53 9.01 -10.88
CA ILE A 147 -27.00 9.00 -10.90
C ILE A 147 -27.58 8.85 -9.49
N ARG A 148 -27.14 7.82 -8.76
CA ARG A 148 -27.66 7.49 -7.43
C ARG A 148 -27.40 8.60 -6.42
N ASN A 149 -26.27 9.27 -6.51
CA ASN A 149 -25.86 10.33 -5.58
C ASN A 149 -26.20 11.77 -6.05
N CYS A 150 -26.95 11.95 -7.14
CA CYS A 150 -27.27 13.26 -7.70
C CYS A 150 -28.13 14.13 -6.75
N ASP A 151 -27.49 15.10 -6.09
CA ASP A 151 -28.09 16.05 -5.14
C ASP A 151 -28.25 17.48 -5.72
N ASN A 152 -27.66 17.73 -6.90
CA ASN A 152 -27.50 19.05 -7.53
C ASN A 152 -26.56 20.01 -6.78
N PHE A 153 -25.69 19.51 -5.89
CA PHE A 153 -24.66 20.29 -5.20
C PHE A 153 -23.28 19.59 -5.22
N GLN A 154 -23.14 18.42 -4.58
CA GLN A 154 -21.94 17.59 -4.69
C GLN A 154 -21.87 16.82 -6.02
N VAL A 155 -23.03 16.48 -6.59
CA VAL A 155 -23.18 15.74 -7.85
C VAL A 155 -24.35 16.32 -8.63
N THR A 156 -24.07 16.95 -9.77
CA THR A 156 -25.08 17.64 -10.59
C THR A 156 -25.58 16.78 -11.75
N LYS A 157 -26.75 17.14 -12.32
CA LYS A 157 -27.20 16.55 -13.60
C LYS A 157 -26.18 16.76 -14.74
N GLY A 158 -25.42 17.86 -14.68
CA GLY A 158 -24.36 18.14 -15.63
C GLY A 158 -23.23 17.12 -15.55
N ASP A 159 -22.91 16.63 -14.35
CA ASP A 159 -21.90 15.59 -14.16
C ASP A 159 -22.35 14.23 -14.69
N VAL A 160 -23.63 13.89 -14.55
CA VAL A 160 -24.21 12.69 -15.18
C VAL A 160 -24.11 12.80 -16.71
N GLU A 161 -24.49 13.93 -17.30
CA GLU A 161 -24.36 14.14 -18.75
C GLU A 161 -22.89 14.13 -19.24
N LYS A 162 -21.93 14.66 -18.46
CA LYS A 162 -20.49 14.52 -18.75
C LYS A 162 -20.08 13.05 -18.91
N ILE A 163 -20.63 12.16 -18.08
CA ILE A 163 -20.31 10.73 -18.08
C ILE A 163 -21.06 9.99 -19.21
N ILE A 164 -22.30 10.38 -19.54
CA ILE A 164 -23.00 9.79 -20.69
C ILE A 164 -22.32 10.18 -22.02
N ASP A 165 -21.83 11.43 -22.14
CA ASP A 165 -21.08 11.89 -23.33
C ASP A 165 -19.57 11.56 -23.30
N TRP A 166 -19.17 10.54 -22.51
CA TRP A 166 -17.78 10.14 -22.23
C TRP A 166 -16.82 10.21 -23.43
N GLU A 167 -17.25 9.71 -24.59
CA GLU A 167 -16.44 9.67 -25.83
C GLU A 167 -15.96 11.07 -26.27
N LYS A 168 -16.73 12.14 -25.96
CA LYS A 168 -16.39 13.54 -26.27
C LYS A 168 -15.88 14.35 -25.09
N THR A 169 -15.99 13.83 -23.86
CA THR A 169 -15.68 14.57 -22.62
C THR A 169 -14.39 14.07 -21.95
N ALA A 170 -14.12 12.76 -21.95
CA ALA A 170 -12.85 12.21 -21.44
C ALA A 170 -11.62 12.75 -22.20
N PRO A 171 -11.62 12.91 -23.55
CA PRO A 171 -10.51 13.54 -24.27
C PRO A 171 -10.28 15.02 -23.92
N LYS A 172 -11.29 15.70 -23.35
CA LYS A 172 -11.18 17.08 -22.85
C LYS A 172 -10.72 17.16 -21.39
N GLN A 173 -10.48 16.01 -20.75
CA GLN A 173 -10.04 15.90 -19.36
C GLN A 173 -10.98 16.62 -18.37
N VAL A 174 -12.30 16.54 -18.60
CA VAL A 174 -13.28 17.12 -17.67
C VAL A 174 -13.25 16.39 -16.32
N GLU A 175 -13.39 17.11 -15.21
CA GLU A 175 -13.54 16.48 -13.90
C GLU A 175 -15.00 16.13 -13.59
N ILE A 176 -15.17 15.03 -12.85
CA ILE A 176 -16.43 14.49 -12.34
C ILE A 176 -16.29 14.17 -10.84
N PRO A 177 -17.38 14.28 -10.06
CA PRO A 177 -17.44 13.75 -8.71
C PRO A 177 -17.70 12.24 -8.73
N PHE A 178 -17.01 11.50 -7.85
CA PHE A 178 -17.25 10.07 -7.62
C PHE A 178 -17.47 9.78 -6.13
N LYS A 179 -18.49 8.96 -5.83
CA LYS A 179 -18.79 8.50 -4.47
C LYS A 179 -18.69 6.95 -4.45
N PRO A 180 -17.55 6.37 -4.02
CA PRO A 180 -17.39 4.92 -3.92
C PRO A 180 -18.30 4.34 -2.84
N ALA A 181 -18.59 3.04 -2.93
CA ALA A 181 -19.47 2.35 -2.00
C ALA A 181 -18.85 2.11 -0.60
N ARG A 182 -17.51 2.08 -0.50
CA ARG A 182 -16.74 1.79 0.73
C ARG A 182 -15.29 2.26 0.64
N VAL A 183 -14.58 2.22 1.77
CA VAL A 183 -13.15 2.55 1.89
C VAL A 183 -12.36 1.36 2.47
N LEU A 184 -11.14 1.14 1.99
CA LEU A 184 -10.22 0.08 2.44
C LEU A 184 -8.96 0.69 3.06
N LEU A 185 -8.53 0.21 4.23
CA LEU A 185 -7.35 0.70 4.94
C LEU A 185 -6.36 -0.43 5.27
N GLN A 186 -5.08 -0.11 5.39
CA GLN A 186 -4.05 -0.99 5.97
C GLN A 186 -3.28 -0.27 7.08
N ASP A 187 -2.69 -0.97 8.06
CA ASP A 187 -2.29 -0.36 9.34
C ASP A 187 -1.25 0.77 9.28
N PHE A 188 -0.39 0.85 8.25
CA PHE A 188 0.51 2.01 8.07
C PHE A 188 -0.23 3.27 7.59
N THR A 189 -1.47 3.18 7.12
CA THR A 189 -2.30 4.34 6.72
C THR A 189 -3.59 4.47 7.54
N GLY A 190 -4.06 3.37 8.13
CA GLY A 190 -5.16 3.35 9.07
C GLY A 190 -4.81 4.01 10.41
N VAL A 191 -3.57 3.88 10.90
CA VAL A 191 -3.14 4.61 12.12
C VAL A 191 -3.26 6.13 11.95
N PRO A 192 -2.67 6.79 10.94
CA PRO A 192 -2.89 8.23 10.75
C PRO A 192 -4.36 8.57 10.48
N ALA A 193 -5.10 7.82 9.65
CA ALA A 193 -6.51 8.11 9.41
C ALA A 193 -7.38 8.07 10.70
N VAL A 194 -7.09 7.15 11.63
CA VAL A 194 -7.79 7.08 12.93
C VAL A 194 -7.29 8.16 13.91
N VAL A 195 -6.01 8.61 13.81
CA VAL A 195 -5.50 9.80 14.53
C VAL A 195 -6.20 11.07 14.05
N ASP A 196 -6.28 11.30 12.74
CA ASP A 196 -6.95 12.46 12.16
C ASP A 196 -8.44 12.47 12.56
N LEU A 197 -9.16 11.34 12.47
CA LEU A 197 -10.55 11.24 12.95
C LEU A 197 -10.71 11.49 14.46
N ALA A 198 -9.76 11.04 15.29
CA ALA A 198 -9.77 11.34 16.73
C ALA A 198 -9.57 12.85 16.99
N CYS A 199 -8.60 13.48 16.33
CA CYS A 199 -8.36 14.92 16.42
C CYS A 199 -9.52 15.75 15.86
N MET A 200 -10.24 15.27 14.83
CA MET A 200 -11.46 15.91 14.34
C MET A 200 -12.60 15.86 15.38
N ARG A 201 -12.71 14.78 16.18
CA ARG A 201 -13.64 14.73 17.32
C ARG A 201 -13.28 15.73 18.40
N ASP A 202 -12.01 15.80 18.78
CA ASP A 202 -11.52 16.77 19.75
C ASP A 202 -11.70 18.20 19.24
N ALA A 203 -11.53 18.45 17.94
CA ALA A 203 -11.82 19.75 17.33
C ALA A 203 -13.31 20.11 17.38
N MET A 204 -14.23 19.20 17.03
CA MET A 204 -15.67 19.44 17.17
C MET A 204 -16.05 19.71 18.63
N ASN A 205 -15.48 18.97 19.59
CA ASN A 205 -15.69 19.19 21.03
C ASN A 205 -15.20 20.57 21.48
N LYS A 206 -13.98 20.97 21.08
CA LYS A 206 -13.39 22.29 21.36
C LYS A 206 -14.20 23.44 20.73
N LEU A 207 -14.87 23.18 19.60
CA LEU A 207 -15.80 24.11 18.94
C LEU A 207 -17.23 24.07 19.51
N GLY A 208 -17.51 23.25 20.52
CA GLY A 208 -18.83 23.15 21.19
C GLY A 208 -19.91 22.40 20.40
N SER A 209 -19.50 21.53 19.47
CA SER A 209 -20.38 20.75 18.59
C SER A 209 -20.33 19.24 18.88
N ASP A 210 -21.30 18.48 18.39
CA ASP A 210 -21.40 17.04 18.66
C ASP A 210 -20.30 16.23 17.94
N SER A 211 -19.32 15.77 18.72
CA SER A 211 -18.19 14.97 18.25
C SER A 211 -18.62 13.66 17.56
N ASN A 212 -19.82 13.13 17.85
CA ASN A 212 -20.30 11.89 17.24
C ASN A 212 -20.62 12.04 15.74
N LYS A 213 -20.76 13.28 15.24
CA LYS A 213 -20.88 13.55 13.79
C LYS A 213 -19.59 13.25 13.02
N ILE A 214 -18.43 13.23 13.67
CA ILE A 214 -17.23 12.61 13.09
C ILE A 214 -17.37 11.08 13.20
N ASN A 215 -17.94 10.51 12.15
CA ASN A 215 -18.08 9.07 11.99
C ASN A 215 -18.11 8.70 10.50
N PRO A 216 -17.47 7.59 10.06
CA PRO A 216 -17.63 7.10 8.70
C PRO A 216 -19.09 6.84 8.30
N LEU A 217 -19.49 7.41 7.16
CA LEU A 217 -20.82 7.29 6.56
C LEU A 217 -20.91 6.14 5.54
N VAL A 218 -19.76 5.69 5.03
CA VAL A 218 -19.59 4.45 4.24
C VAL A 218 -18.82 3.40 5.07
N PRO A 219 -18.92 2.10 4.75
CA PRO A 219 -18.12 1.06 5.39
C PRO A 219 -16.62 1.29 5.22
N VAL A 220 -15.86 1.10 6.30
CA VAL A 220 -14.40 1.25 6.35
C VAL A 220 -13.76 -0.04 6.83
N ASP A 221 -13.17 -0.78 5.90
CA ASP A 221 -12.56 -2.08 6.12
C ASP A 221 -11.04 -1.91 6.32
N LEU A 222 -10.52 -1.94 7.56
CA LEU A 222 -9.08 -1.81 7.90
C LEU A 222 -8.45 -3.18 8.18
N VAL A 223 -7.23 -3.41 7.67
CA VAL A 223 -6.46 -4.65 7.87
C VAL A 223 -5.09 -4.38 8.48
N ILE A 224 -4.65 -5.25 9.38
CA ILE A 224 -3.31 -5.18 9.99
C ILE A 224 -2.42 -6.27 9.38
N ASP A 225 -1.56 -5.85 8.46
CA ASP A 225 -0.73 -6.72 7.62
C ASP A 225 0.65 -6.12 7.22
N HIS A 226 0.89 -4.83 7.49
CA HIS A 226 2.16 -4.14 7.25
C HIS A 226 3.09 -4.15 8.47
N SER A 227 2.63 -4.62 9.64
CA SER A 227 3.40 -4.67 10.89
C SER A 227 4.34 -5.87 11.04
N VAL A 228 4.02 -7.02 10.45
CA VAL A 228 4.83 -8.25 10.55
C VAL A 228 6.13 -8.16 9.75
N GLN A 229 7.21 -8.69 10.30
CA GLN A 229 8.53 -8.76 9.67
C GLN A 229 9.07 -10.18 9.68
N VAL A 230 9.97 -10.50 8.75
CA VAL A 230 10.62 -11.82 8.68
C VAL A 230 11.89 -11.82 9.54
N ASP A 231 11.74 -11.65 10.85
CA ASP A 231 12.86 -11.76 11.81
C ASP A 231 13.43 -13.18 11.82
N VAL A 232 12.53 -14.17 11.93
CA VAL A 232 12.81 -15.61 11.88
C VAL A 232 12.34 -16.16 10.53
N ALA A 233 13.19 -17.00 9.92
CA ALA A 233 12.97 -17.70 8.67
C ALA A 233 13.48 -19.15 8.77
N ARG A 234 13.14 -20.02 7.80
CA ARG A 234 13.61 -21.43 7.71
C ARG A 234 13.44 -22.23 9.01
N SER A 235 12.34 -22.01 9.72
CA SER A 235 12.04 -22.63 11.02
C SER A 235 10.55 -22.89 11.17
N GLU A 236 10.19 -24.01 11.81
CA GLU A 236 8.79 -24.36 12.11
C GLU A 236 8.14 -23.36 13.09
N ASN A 237 8.94 -22.76 13.98
CA ASN A 237 8.47 -21.77 14.95
C ASN A 237 8.44 -20.33 14.37
N ALA A 238 8.71 -20.12 13.08
CA ALA A 238 8.85 -18.78 12.50
C ALA A 238 7.56 -17.95 12.63
N VAL A 239 6.38 -18.54 12.38
CA VAL A 239 5.09 -17.85 12.50
C VAL A 239 4.88 -17.28 13.90
N GLN A 240 5.08 -18.09 14.94
CA GLN A 240 4.85 -17.67 16.32
C GLN A 240 5.90 -16.63 16.75
N ALA A 241 7.18 -16.86 16.48
CA ALA A 241 8.24 -15.93 16.86
C ALA A 241 8.08 -14.54 16.21
N ASN A 242 7.74 -14.49 14.91
CA ASN A 242 7.53 -13.23 14.20
C ASN A 242 6.26 -12.51 14.69
N MET A 243 5.20 -13.25 15.05
CA MET A 243 3.97 -12.71 15.60
C MET A 243 4.16 -12.17 17.03
N GLU A 244 4.93 -12.86 17.88
CA GLU A 244 5.28 -12.38 19.21
C GLU A 244 6.08 -11.06 19.13
N LEU A 245 7.08 -10.99 18.23
CA LEU A 245 7.85 -9.77 17.97
C LEU A 245 6.98 -8.64 17.37
N GLU A 246 6.06 -8.96 16.47
CA GLU A 246 5.09 -8.02 15.92
C GLU A 246 4.23 -7.40 17.02
N PHE A 247 3.60 -8.21 17.87
CA PHE A 247 2.77 -7.72 18.97
C PHE A 247 3.57 -6.95 20.02
N GLN A 248 4.80 -7.37 20.34
CA GLN A 248 5.69 -6.62 21.25
C GLN A 248 6.01 -5.22 20.70
N ARG A 249 6.40 -5.12 19.42
CA ARG A 249 6.77 -3.85 18.78
C ARG A 249 5.59 -2.92 18.54
N ASN A 250 4.41 -3.45 18.25
CA ASN A 250 3.25 -2.69 17.78
C ASN A 250 2.09 -2.58 18.78
N LYS A 251 2.23 -3.08 20.02
CA LYS A 251 1.16 -3.15 21.05
C LYS A 251 0.32 -1.87 21.15
N GLU A 252 0.96 -0.70 21.17
CA GLU A 252 0.29 0.60 21.27
C GLU A 252 -0.54 0.93 20.02
N ARG A 253 0.03 0.74 18.82
CA ARG A 253 -0.67 0.91 17.53
C ARG A 253 -1.88 -0.02 17.45
N PHE A 254 -1.74 -1.26 17.92
CA PHE A 254 -2.82 -2.25 17.91
C PHE A 254 -3.93 -1.90 18.90
N ALA A 255 -3.58 -1.44 20.11
CA ALA A 255 -4.56 -0.93 21.07
C ALA A 255 -5.30 0.31 20.53
N PHE A 256 -4.59 1.23 19.85
CA PHE A 256 -5.19 2.41 19.21
C PHE A 256 -6.17 2.04 18.10
N LEU A 257 -5.80 1.13 17.19
CA LEU A 257 -6.71 0.66 16.14
C LEU A 257 -7.91 -0.11 16.73
N LYS A 258 -7.70 -0.92 17.78
CA LYS A 258 -8.79 -1.59 18.48
C LYS A 258 -9.76 -0.59 19.12
N TRP A 259 -9.26 0.47 19.76
CA TRP A 259 -10.07 1.60 20.24
C TRP A 259 -10.87 2.23 19.09
N GLY A 260 -10.24 2.51 17.95
CA GLY A 260 -10.91 3.05 16.76
C GLY A 260 -12.10 2.19 16.31
N SER A 261 -11.92 0.86 16.26
CA SER A 261 -13.00 -0.09 15.90
C SER A 261 -14.16 -0.14 16.90
N THR A 262 -13.98 0.37 18.12
CA THR A 262 -15.06 0.52 19.12
C THR A 262 -15.62 1.94 19.20
N ALA A 263 -14.83 2.96 18.84
CA ALA A 263 -15.21 4.37 18.92
C ALA A 263 -15.96 4.89 17.68
N PHE A 264 -15.76 4.26 16.51
CA PHE A 264 -16.38 4.66 15.24
C PHE A 264 -17.32 3.57 14.70
N GLN A 265 -18.58 3.93 14.43
CA GLN A 265 -19.50 3.07 13.69
C GLN A 265 -19.04 2.94 12.23
N ASN A 266 -19.42 1.86 11.54
CA ASN A 266 -18.97 1.51 10.18
C ASN A 266 -17.46 1.31 10.00
N MET A 267 -16.63 1.55 11.03
CA MET A 267 -15.21 1.24 11.03
C MET A 267 -14.95 -0.17 11.53
N LEU A 268 -14.02 -0.85 10.89
CA LEU A 268 -13.72 -2.25 11.17
C LEU A 268 -12.22 -2.51 11.08
N VAL A 269 -11.66 -3.22 12.06
CA VAL A 269 -10.22 -3.55 12.12
C VAL A 269 -10.02 -5.06 12.21
N VAL A 270 -9.38 -5.64 11.19
CA VAL A 270 -8.96 -7.05 11.18
C VAL A 270 -7.68 -7.21 11.99
N PRO A 271 -7.62 -8.17 12.93
CA PRO A 271 -6.48 -8.33 13.83
C PRO A 271 -5.23 -8.89 13.11
N PRO A 272 -4.02 -8.69 13.67
CA PRO A 272 -2.77 -9.19 13.10
C PRO A 272 -2.77 -10.72 12.93
N GLY A 273 -2.03 -11.20 11.93
CA GLY A 273 -1.91 -12.63 11.63
C GLY A 273 -3.10 -13.23 10.87
N SER A 274 -4.09 -12.42 10.48
CA SER A 274 -5.23 -12.86 9.65
C SER A 274 -4.85 -13.00 8.17
N GLY A 275 -3.95 -12.14 7.67
CA GLY A 275 -3.44 -12.11 6.30
C GLY A 275 -3.53 -10.73 5.62
N ILE A 276 -3.25 -10.70 4.31
CA ILE A 276 -2.99 -9.48 3.53
C ILE A 276 -4.28 -8.81 3.05
N VAL A 277 -4.33 -7.48 3.12
CA VAL A 277 -5.46 -6.57 2.86
C VAL A 277 -6.24 -6.80 1.56
N HIS A 278 -5.59 -7.33 0.52
CA HIS A 278 -6.23 -7.57 -0.79
C HIS A 278 -6.72 -9.01 -0.99
N GLN A 279 -6.35 -9.97 -0.12
CA GLN A 279 -6.61 -11.39 -0.34
C GLN A 279 -7.66 -12.01 0.58
N VAL A 280 -7.45 -11.99 1.91
CA VAL A 280 -8.29 -12.70 2.93
C VAL A 280 -9.75 -12.25 2.88
N THR A 281 -10.59 -12.81 3.77
CA THR A 281 -12.03 -12.68 3.70
C THR A 281 -12.75 -13.18 4.94
N ILE A 282 -14.05 -12.84 5.08
CA ILE A 282 -14.95 -13.23 6.19
C ILE A 282 -16.35 -13.66 5.66
N LEU A 283 -17.39 -13.80 6.49
CA LEU A 283 -18.74 -14.24 6.13
C LEU A 283 -19.82 -13.34 6.78
N GLN A 284 -20.98 -13.18 6.15
CA GLN A 284 -22.08 -12.32 6.60
C GLN A 284 -23.28 -13.14 7.10
N CYS A 285 -23.81 -12.80 8.29
CA CYS A 285 -25.15 -13.20 8.73
C CYS A 285 -26.01 -11.95 9.02
N ALA A 286 -27.29 -12.13 9.32
CA ALA A 286 -28.21 -11.02 9.57
C ALA A 286 -28.19 -10.53 11.03
N THR A 287 -28.21 -9.19 11.20
CA THR A 287 -28.39 -8.46 12.49
C THR A 287 -27.22 -8.58 13.50
N PRO A 288 -27.10 -7.65 14.48
CA PRO A 288 -26.01 -6.66 14.41
C PRO A 288 -24.80 -6.92 15.31
N CYS A 289 -23.73 -6.18 15.01
CA CYS A 289 -22.39 -6.17 15.63
C CYS A 289 -21.53 -7.43 15.34
N PHE A 290 -20.21 -7.24 15.29
CA PHE A 290 -19.17 -8.25 15.02
C PHE A 290 -19.18 -8.88 13.61
N TRP A 291 -18.85 -8.05 12.61
CA TRP A 291 -18.38 -8.49 11.29
C TRP A 291 -16.91 -8.09 11.18
N PHE A 292 -16.05 -8.93 10.58
CA PHE A 292 -14.65 -8.60 10.30
C PHE A 292 -14.38 -8.65 8.77
N SER A 293 -13.20 -8.22 8.31
CA SER A 293 -12.91 -7.82 6.92
C SER A 293 -11.93 -8.75 6.15
N VAL A 294 -11.86 -8.61 4.81
CA VAL A 294 -10.68 -8.45 3.90
C VAL A 294 -11.13 -8.66 2.41
N ASN A 295 -10.43 -8.08 1.43
CA ASN A 295 -11.01 -7.65 0.13
C ASN A 295 -11.57 -8.75 -0.81
N LEU A 296 -10.74 -9.51 -1.55
CA LEU A 296 -11.19 -10.16 -2.79
C LEU A 296 -12.04 -11.43 -2.61
N GLU A 297 -11.71 -12.26 -1.62
CA GLU A 297 -12.43 -13.51 -1.36
C GLU A 297 -13.88 -13.29 -0.77
N TYR A 298 -14.31 -12.04 -0.38
CA TYR A 298 -15.62 -11.69 0.27
C TYR A 298 -16.04 -10.22 0.24
N LEU A 299 -15.25 -9.28 0.78
CA LEU A 299 -15.67 -7.88 0.93
C LEU A 299 -15.90 -7.19 -0.42
N GLY A 300 -15.32 -7.74 -1.49
CA GLY A 300 -15.82 -7.65 -2.85
C GLY A 300 -17.27 -8.13 -2.89
N ARG A 301 -18.19 -7.24 -2.56
CA ARG A 301 -19.63 -7.52 -2.45
C ARG A 301 -20.25 -7.63 -3.85
N VAL A 302 -19.57 -7.08 -4.87
CA VAL A 302 -19.95 -6.98 -6.30
C VAL A 302 -21.22 -6.15 -6.54
N VAL A 303 -22.30 -6.44 -5.81
CA VAL A 303 -23.51 -5.62 -5.72
C VAL A 303 -23.86 -5.45 -4.24
N PHE A 304 -23.95 -4.21 -3.78
CA PHE A 304 -24.47 -3.89 -2.45
C PHE A 304 -25.99 -4.08 -2.39
N ASN A 305 -26.52 -4.37 -1.20
CA ASN A 305 -27.93 -4.22 -0.89
C ASN A 305 -28.06 -3.44 0.43
N THR A 306 -28.16 -2.12 0.33
CA THR A 306 -28.17 -1.21 1.48
C THR A 306 -29.57 -0.65 1.66
N GLN A 307 -30.25 -1.03 2.75
CA GLN A 307 -31.63 -0.60 3.03
C GLN A 307 -32.63 -0.91 1.89
N GLY A 308 -32.39 -1.97 1.12
CA GLY A 308 -33.20 -2.34 -0.04
C GLY A 308 -32.80 -1.65 -1.35
N VAL A 309 -31.71 -0.88 -1.38
CA VAL A 309 -31.15 -0.26 -2.59
C VAL A 309 -29.96 -1.07 -3.11
N LEU A 310 -30.03 -1.47 -4.38
CA LEU A 310 -29.01 -2.24 -5.11
C LEU A 310 -28.16 -1.34 -5.99
N TYR A 311 -26.83 -1.48 -5.90
CA TYR A 311 -25.84 -0.73 -6.67
C TYR A 311 -24.49 -1.47 -6.71
N PRO A 312 -23.57 -1.17 -7.65
CA PRO A 312 -22.31 -1.89 -7.78
C PRO A 312 -21.38 -1.61 -6.59
N ASP A 313 -20.60 -2.61 -6.18
CA ASP A 313 -19.48 -2.40 -5.29
C ASP A 313 -18.40 -1.54 -5.98
N SER A 314 -17.81 -0.64 -5.21
CA SER A 314 -16.70 0.21 -5.62
C SER A 314 -15.93 0.64 -4.37
N VAL A 315 -14.61 0.61 -4.45
CA VAL A 315 -13.75 0.77 -3.26
C VAL A 315 -12.51 1.59 -3.57
N VAL A 316 -12.26 2.61 -2.74
CA VAL A 316 -10.98 3.31 -2.76
C VAL A 316 -10.20 2.94 -1.52
N GLY A 317 -8.90 2.73 -1.68
CA GLY A 317 -8.07 2.22 -0.58
C GLY A 317 -6.74 2.95 -0.42
N THR A 318 -6.26 3.01 0.81
CA THR A 318 -4.96 3.63 1.15
C THR A 318 -3.76 2.68 0.93
N ASP A 319 -3.91 1.76 -0.03
CA ASP A 319 -2.83 1.03 -0.69
C ASP A 319 -3.05 1.06 -2.20
N SER A 320 -1.94 1.20 -2.95
CA SER A 320 -1.99 1.35 -4.41
C SER A 320 -2.61 0.15 -5.13
N HIS A 321 -2.46 -1.07 -4.61
CA HIS A 321 -2.87 -2.30 -5.27
C HIS A 321 -4.31 -2.71 -4.92
N THR A 322 -5.12 -1.78 -4.38
CA THR A 322 -6.57 -1.94 -4.20
C THR A 322 -7.25 -2.36 -5.51
N THR A 323 -6.66 -1.96 -6.65
CA THR A 323 -6.98 -2.40 -8.02
C THR A 323 -6.98 -3.93 -8.22
N MET A 324 -6.38 -4.72 -7.31
CA MET A 324 -6.52 -6.18 -7.33
C MET A 324 -7.98 -6.64 -7.34
N ILE A 325 -8.89 -5.85 -6.77
CA ILE A 325 -10.33 -6.10 -6.75
C ILE A 325 -10.99 -5.93 -8.13
N ASP A 326 -10.35 -5.24 -9.08
CA ASP A 326 -10.90 -5.04 -10.42
C ASP A 326 -10.99 -6.36 -11.21
N GLY A 327 -10.20 -7.37 -10.80
CA GLY A 327 -10.31 -8.76 -11.30
C GLY A 327 -11.61 -9.47 -10.91
N LEU A 328 -12.35 -8.93 -9.94
CA LEU A 328 -13.68 -9.36 -9.49
C LEU A 328 -14.81 -8.53 -10.14
N GLY A 329 -14.50 -7.56 -11.00
CA GLY A 329 -15.47 -6.64 -11.60
C GLY A 329 -16.00 -5.56 -10.65
N VAL A 330 -15.28 -5.27 -9.57
CA VAL A 330 -15.51 -4.16 -8.64
C VAL A 330 -14.55 -3.03 -9.04
N ALA A 331 -15.04 -1.81 -9.29
CA ALA A 331 -14.14 -0.71 -9.62
C ALA A 331 -13.42 -0.19 -8.36
N GLY A 332 -12.09 -0.30 -8.29
CA GLY A 332 -11.36 0.22 -7.14
C GLY A 332 -9.89 0.56 -7.37
N TRP A 333 -9.37 1.51 -6.59
CA TRP A 333 -8.01 2.02 -6.79
C TRP A 333 -7.38 2.65 -5.55
N GLY A 334 -6.06 2.89 -5.65
CA GLY A 334 -5.29 3.57 -4.62
C GLY A 334 -5.59 5.07 -4.51
N VAL A 335 -5.82 5.54 -3.29
CA VAL A 335 -6.02 6.95 -2.92
C VAL A 335 -5.15 7.34 -1.72
N GLY A 336 -4.95 8.65 -1.52
CA GLY A 336 -4.30 9.17 -0.32
C GLY A 336 -5.11 8.92 0.95
N GLY A 337 -4.46 8.90 2.11
CA GLY A 337 -5.15 8.86 3.41
C GLY A 337 -6.19 9.97 3.54
N ILE A 338 -5.82 11.19 3.14
CA ILE A 338 -6.66 12.38 3.17
C ILE A 338 -7.88 12.28 2.23
N GLU A 339 -7.69 11.75 1.01
CA GLU A 339 -8.80 11.46 0.07
C GLU A 339 -9.76 10.41 0.67
N ALA A 340 -9.21 9.37 1.31
CA ALA A 340 -9.99 8.33 1.98
C ALA A 340 -10.75 8.86 3.20
N GLU A 341 -10.11 9.63 4.08
CA GLU A 341 -10.70 10.27 5.28
C GLU A 341 -11.91 11.14 4.89
N ALA A 342 -11.78 11.97 3.85
CA ALA A 342 -12.89 12.77 3.34
C ALA A 342 -14.01 11.95 2.70
N THR A 343 -13.66 10.85 2.03
CA THR A 343 -14.62 9.87 1.47
C THR A 343 -15.40 9.16 2.58
N MET A 344 -14.75 8.78 3.69
CA MET A 344 -15.42 8.24 4.88
C MET A 344 -16.46 9.22 5.41
N LEU A 345 -16.13 10.52 5.44
CA LEU A 345 -17.00 11.61 5.88
C LEU A 345 -17.89 12.17 4.74
N GLY A 346 -18.19 11.33 3.74
CA GLY A 346 -19.24 11.55 2.74
C GLY A 346 -18.95 12.58 1.65
N GLN A 347 -17.73 13.10 1.53
CA GLN A 347 -17.35 13.96 0.41
C GLN A 347 -17.22 13.12 -0.89
N PRO A 348 -17.58 13.65 -2.06
CA PRO A 348 -17.16 13.07 -3.32
C PRO A 348 -15.65 13.27 -3.50
N MET A 349 -15.00 12.33 -4.16
CA MET A 349 -13.69 12.55 -4.75
C MET A 349 -13.86 13.30 -6.07
N SER A 350 -13.02 14.29 -6.36
CA SER A 350 -12.85 14.73 -7.75
C SER A 350 -11.96 13.74 -8.49
N MET A 351 -12.31 13.46 -9.74
CA MET A 351 -11.41 12.81 -10.68
C MET A 351 -11.63 13.32 -12.10
N VAL A 352 -10.55 13.49 -12.86
CA VAL A 352 -10.63 13.58 -14.33
C VAL A 352 -11.32 12.33 -14.87
N LEU A 353 -12.34 12.52 -15.71
CA LEU A 353 -13.07 11.46 -16.39
C LEU A 353 -12.09 10.67 -17.30
N PRO A 354 -11.77 9.40 -16.98
CA PRO A 354 -10.61 8.75 -17.56
C PRO A 354 -10.90 8.23 -18.97
N GLY A 355 -9.89 8.30 -19.84
CA GLY A 355 -9.87 7.47 -21.04
C GLY A 355 -9.73 6.00 -20.65
N VAL A 356 -10.39 5.10 -21.37
CA VAL A 356 -10.35 3.65 -21.14
C VAL A 356 -9.63 2.99 -22.30
N VAL A 357 -8.56 2.24 -22.01
CA VAL A 357 -7.83 1.44 -23.00
C VAL A 357 -8.43 0.03 -23.02
N GLY A 358 -9.00 -0.37 -24.16
CA GLY A 358 -9.49 -1.73 -24.36
C GLY A 358 -8.30 -2.66 -24.61
N PHE A 359 -8.11 -3.65 -23.75
CA PHE A 359 -7.04 -4.64 -23.87
C PHE A 359 -7.62 -6.01 -24.22
N LYS A 360 -7.55 -6.37 -25.50
CA LYS A 360 -8.08 -7.62 -26.02
C LYS A 360 -7.15 -8.79 -25.69
N LEU A 361 -7.71 -9.84 -25.10
CA LEU A 361 -7.05 -11.12 -24.87
C LEU A 361 -7.67 -12.17 -25.80
N SER A 362 -6.82 -12.90 -26.52
CA SER A 362 -7.20 -13.96 -27.47
C SER A 362 -6.29 -15.18 -27.35
N GLY A 363 -6.69 -16.33 -27.88
CA GLY A 363 -5.91 -17.58 -27.79
C GLY A 363 -5.87 -18.17 -26.37
N LYS A 364 -4.83 -18.97 -26.04
CA LYS A 364 -4.73 -19.64 -24.73
C LYS A 364 -3.30 -19.64 -24.15
N MET A 365 -3.20 -19.65 -22.82
CA MET A 365 -1.92 -19.79 -22.14
C MET A 365 -1.29 -21.16 -22.44
N ARG A 366 0.00 -21.17 -22.80
CA ARG A 366 0.76 -22.39 -23.08
C ARG A 366 1.10 -23.16 -21.80
N ASN A 367 1.24 -24.48 -21.91
CA ASN A 367 1.68 -25.34 -20.80
C ASN A 367 2.98 -24.81 -20.17
N GLY A 368 3.04 -24.77 -18.84
CA GLY A 368 4.19 -24.32 -18.07
C GLY A 368 4.33 -22.79 -17.94
N VAL A 369 3.49 -21.99 -18.60
CA VAL A 369 3.44 -20.52 -18.46
C VAL A 369 2.47 -20.14 -17.35
N THR A 370 2.82 -19.15 -16.52
CA THR A 370 2.07 -18.78 -15.30
C THR A 370 1.32 -17.45 -15.44
N ALA A 371 0.38 -17.20 -14.52
CA ALA A 371 -0.27 -15.89 -14.36
C ALA A 371 0.74 -14.74 -14.15
N THR A 372 1.86 -15.02 -13.48
CA THR A 372 2.92 -14.04 -13.27
C THR A 372 3.58 -13.64 -14.60
N ASP A 373 3.81 -14.60 -15.51
CA ASP A 373 4.39 -14.32 -16.84
C ASP A 373 3.45 -13.46 -17.70
N LEU A 374 2.15 -13.72 -17.60
CA LEU A 374 1.11 -12.93 -18.26
C LEU A 374 1.09 -11.49 -17.74
N VAL A 375 1.03 -11.27 -16.41
CA VAL A 375 1.01 -9.89 -15.89
C VAL A 375 2.31 -9.13 -16.15
N LEU A 376 3.49 -9.77 -16.10
CA LEU A 376 4.75 -9.10 -16.44
C LEU A 376 4.79 -8.71 -17.93
N THR A 377 4.22 -9.54 -18.80
CA THR A 377 4.08 -9.25 -20.25
C THR A 377 3.09 -8.10 -20.49
N VAL A 378 1.90 -8.15 -19.88
CA VAL A 378 0.89 -7.08 -19.93
C VAL A 378 1.45 -5.76 -19.37
N THR A 379 2.22 -5.82 -18.27
CA THR A 379 2.86 -4.66 -17.65
C THR A 379 3.87 -3.98 -18.59
N GLN A 380 4.67 -4.78 -19.32
CA GLN A 380 5.60 -4.28 -20.32
C GLN A 380 4.87 -3.58 -21.49
N ILE A 381 3.78 -4.18 -22.00
CA ILE A 381 2.99 -3.63 -23.11
C ILE A 381 2.30 -2.32 -22.69
N LEU A 382 1.62 -2.30 -21.54
CA LEU A 382 0.88 -1.14 -21.05
C LEU A 382 1.79 0.05 -20.68
N ARG A 383 3.00 -0.21 -20.14
CA ARG A 383 4.00 0.85 -19.96
C ARG A 383 4.53 1.43 -21.27
N LYS A 384 4.70 0.59 -22.30
CA LYS A 384 5.11 1.04 -23.64
C LYS A 384 4.03 1.89 -24.33
N HIS A 385 2.75 1.63 -24.05
CA HIS A 385 1.61 2.40 -24.59
C HIS A 385 1.34 3.72 -23.85
N GLY A 386 1.62 3.78 -22.54
CA GLY A 386 1.41 4.96 -21.72
C GLY A 386 -0.04 5.11 -21.24
N VAL A 387 -0.38 4.37 -20.18
CA VAL A 387 -1.72 4.34 -19.58
C VAL A 387 -1.87 5.15 -18.29
N VAL A 388 -0.95 6.09 -18.03
CA VAL A 388 -1.02 7.00 -16.88
C VAL A 388 -2.29 7.85 -16.94
N GLY A 389 -3.05 7.88 -15.83
CA GLY A 389 -4.33 8.61 -15.72
C GLY A 389 -5.49 7.99 -16.51
N LYS A 390 -5.34 6.76 -17.00
CA LYS A 390 -6.35 6.02 -17.78
C LYS A 390 -6.82 4.78 -17.01
N PHE A 391 -8.01 4.30 -17.33
CA PHE A 391 -8.41 2.93 -17.03
C PHE A 391 -7.90 1.98 -18.12
N VAL A 392 -7.70 0.72 -17.75
CA VAL A 392 -7.59 -0.39 -18.71
C VAL A 392 -8.80 -1.29 -18.49
N GLU A 393 -9.44 -1.75 -19.56
CA GLU A 393 -10.57 -2.69 -19.50
C GLU A 393 -10.25 -3.90 -20.38
N PHE A 394 -10.22 -5.08 -19.76
CA PHE A 394 -9.86 -6.34 -20.41
C PHE A 394 -11.09 -6.99 -21.04
N TYR A 395 -10.95 -7.47 -22.28
CA TYR A 395 -12.05 -8.08 -23.05
C TYR A 395 -11.53 -9.12 -24.05
N GLY A 396 -12.41 -9.82 -24.76
CA GLY A 396 -12.06 -10.81 -25.79
C GLY A 396 -12.28 -12.27 -25.38
N ASP A 397 -12.01 -13.19 -26.31
CA ASP A 397 -12.26 -14.63 -26.19
C ASP A 397 -11.34 -15.31 -25.15
N GLY A 398 -10.09 -14.84 -25.03
CA GLY A 398 -9.12 -15.35 -24.05
C GLY A 398 -9.52 -15.13 -22.59
N MET A 399 -10.46 -14.22 -22.31
CA MET A 399 -10.97 -13.94 -20.96
C MET A 399 -11.63 -15.16 -20.31
N SER A 400 -12.29 -16.01 -21.11
CA SER A 400 -12.91 -17.27 -20.66
C SER A 400 -11.89 -18.35 -20.27
N GLY A 401 -10.62 -18.20 -20.69
CA GLY A 401 -9.51 -19.08 -20.34
C GLY A 401 -8.73 -18.67 -19.09
N LEU A 402 -9.07 -17.53 -18.47
CA LEU A 402 -8.38 -17.02 -17.27
C LEU A 402 -9.24 -17.21 -16.02
N SER A 403 -8.70 -17.89 -15.01
CA SER A 403 -9.35 -17.98 -13.70
C SER A 403 -9.38 -16.62 -13.02
N LEU A 404 -10.29 -16.42 -12.06
CA LEU A 404 -10.40 -15.14 -11.38
C LEU A 404 -9.13 -14.74 -10.63
N ALA A 405 -8.34 -15.72 -10.16
CA ALA A 405 -7.06 -15.44 -9.54
C ALA A 405 -6.02 -14.91 -10.54
N ASP A 406 -6.06 -15.32 -11.81
CA ASP A 406 -5.18 -14.79 -12.86
C ASP A 406 -5.57 -13.34 -13.20
N ARG A 407 -6.88 -13.06 -13.28
CA ARG A 407 -7.43 -11.70 -13.45
C ARG A 407 -7.01 -10.79 -12.30
N ALA A 408 -7.13 -11.26 -11.06
CA ALA A 408 -6.68 -10.54 -9.86
C ALA A 408 -5.16 -10.26 -9.87
N THR A 409 -4.34 -11.22 -10.30
CA THR A 409 -2.89 -11.02 -10.50
C THR A 409 -2.60 -9.91 -11.52
N ILE A 410 -3.34 -9.84 -12.63
CA ILE A 410 -3.20 -8.78 -13.65
C ILE A 410 -3.66 -7.41 -13.13
N ALA A 411 -4.79 -7.37 -12.43
CA ALA A 411 -5.38 -6.14 -11.90
C ALA A 411 -4.56 -5.54 -10.73
N ASN A 412 -3.91 -6.39 -9.91
CA ASN A 412 -3.02 -5.98 -8.81
C ASN A 412 -1.87 -5.07 -9.27
N MET A 413 -1.31 -5.31 -10.45
CA MET A 413 -0.18 -4.55 -10.99
C MET A 413 -0.57 -3.29 -11.78
N SER A 414 -1.82 -2.83 -11.67
CA SER A 414 -2.28 -1.57 -12.29
C SER A 414 -1.39 -0.36 -11.98
N PRO A 415 -0.93 -0.13 -10.72
CA PRO A 415 0.03 0.94 -10.43
C PRO A 415 1.39 0.75 -11.13
N GLU A 416 1.83 -0.50 -11.26
CA GLU A 416 3.11 -0.88 -11.88
C GLU A 416 3.11 -0.62 -13.39
N TYR A 417 1.96 -0.76 -14.07
CA TYR A 417 1.77 -0.24 -15.44
C TYR A 417 1.23 1.19 -15.56
N GLY A 418 0.77 1.77 -14.45
CA GLY A 418 0.41 3.18 -14.30
C GLY A 418 -1.07 3.50 -14.58
N ALA A 419 -1.90 2.49 -14.86
CA ALA A 419 -3.33 2.70 -14.96
C ALA A 419 -3.90 3.05 -13.57
N THR A 420 -4.99 3.82 -13.54
CA THR A 420 -5.72 4.04 -12.29
C THR A 420 -6.35 2.74 -11.78
N MET A 421 -6.86 1.90 -12.68
CA MET A 421 -7.45 0.59 -12.39
C MET A 421 -7.40 -0.33 -13.64
N GLY A 422 -7.50 -1.64 -13.45
CA GLY A 422 -7.28 -2.68 -14.47
C GLY A 422 -8.44 -3.68 -14.55
N PHE A 423 -9.54 -3.25 -15.19
CA PHE A 423 -10.87 -3.79 -15.00
C PHE A 423 -11.21 -5.05 -15.81
N PHE A 424 -11.76 -6.06 -15.11
CA PHE A 424 -12.32 -7.28 -15.70
C PHE A 424 -13.84 -7.29 -15.43
N PRO A 425 -14.70 -7.13 -16.45
CA PRO A 425 -16.15 -7.19 -16.27
C PRO A 425 -16.64 -8.50 -15.63
N VAL A 426 -17.77 -8.46 -14.93
CA VAL A 426 -18.35 -9.64 -14.26
C VAL A 426 -18.94 -10.61 -15.28
N ASP A 427 -18.53 -11.87 -15.18
CA ASP A 427 -19.00 -12.99 -16.00
C ASP A 427 -19.26 -14.26 -15.16
N HIS A 428 -19.50 -15.38 -15.83
CA HIS A 428 -19.71 -16.69 -15.20
C HIS A 428 -18.54 -17.15 -14.31
N VAL A 429 -17.28 -16.89 -14.69
CA VAL A 429 -16.09 -17.25 -13.89
C VAL A 429 -16.10 -16.48 -12.56
N THR A 430 -16.54 -15.21 -12.58
CA THR A 430 -16.77 -14.44 -11.36
C THR A 430 -17.88 -15.06 -10.50
N LEU A 431 -19.03 -15.44 -11.07
CA LEU A 431 -20.12 -16.06 -10.31
C LEU A 431 -19.70 -17.43 -9.69
N GLU A 432 -18.94 -18.24 -10.41
CA GLU A 432 -18.37 -19.50 -9.90
C GLU A 432 -17.40 -19.26 -8.74
N TYR A 433 -16.54 -18.24 -8.85
CA TYR A 433 -15.63 -17.86 -7.77
C TYR A 433 -16.37 -17.38 -6.51
N LEU A 434 -17.48 -16.63 -6.66
CA LEU A 434 -18.34 -16.25 -5.54
C LEU A 434 -18.90 -17.49 -4.81
N LYS A 435 -19.30 -18.54 -5.54
CA LYS A 435 -19.77 -19.81 -4.95
C LYS A 435 -18.64 -20.59 -4.28
N LEU A 436 -17.48 -20.71 -4.93
CA LEU A 436 -16.28 -21.39 -4.40
C LEU A 436 -15.83 -20.80 -3.06
N THR A 437 -15.87 -19.48 -2.94
CA THR A 437 -15.52 -18.74 -1.71
C THR A 437 -16.60 -18.75 -0.63
N GLY A 438 -17.80 -19.30 -0.92
CA GLY A 438 -18.86 -19.52 0.07
C GLY A 438 -19.94 -18.43 0.15
N ARG A 439 -20.08 -17.55 -0.85
CA ARG A 439 -21.30 -16.71 -0.98
C ARG A 439 -22.51 -17.61 -1.25
N SER A 440 -23.70 -17.22 -0.76
CA SER A 440 -24.92 -18.01 -0.94
C SER A 440 -25.45 -17.94 -2.39
N ASP A 441 -26.12 -19.00 -2.87
CA ASP A 441 -26.76 -19.00 -4.19
C ASP A 441 -27.80 -17.87 -4.36
N GLU A 442 -28.49 -17.46 -3.29
CA GLU A 442 -29.40 -16.31 -3.32
C GLU A 442 -28.64 -14.98 -3.54
N THR A 443 -27.49 -14.81 -2.90
CA THR A 443 -26.62 -13.65 -3.11
C THR A 443 -26.07 -13.62 -4.54
N VAL A 444 -25.63 -14.76 -5.06
CA VAL A 444 -25.08 -14.86 -6.43
C VAL A 444 -26.18 -14.63 -7.47
N ALA A 445 -27.39 -15.15 -7.27
CA ALA A 445 -28.55 -14.88 -8.13
C ALA A 445 -28.99 -13.41 -8.11
N MET A 446 -28.92 -12.74 -6.94
CA MET A 446 -29.16 -11.30 -6.83
C MET A 446 -28.13 -10.50 -7.65
N ILE A 447 -26.85 -10.86 -7.54
CA ILE A 447 -25.74 -10.21 -8.26
C ILE A 447 -25.92 -10.35 -9.77
N GLU A 448 -26.17 -11.58 -10.27
CA GLU A 448 -26.40 -11.81 -11.70
C GLU A 448 -27.63 -11.07 -12.21
N ALA A 449 -28.77 -11.15 -11.50
CA ALA A 449 -30.00 -10.48 -11.89
C ALA A 449 -29.84 -8.95 -11.96
N TYR A 450 -29.16 -8.34 -11.00
CA TYR A 450 -28.86 -6.91 -11.01
C TYR A 450 -27.97 -6.53 -12.20
N LEU A 451 -26.87 -7.26 -12.41
CA LEU A 451 -25.88 -6.92 -13.43
C LEU A 451 -26.45 -7.11 -14.86
N ARG A 452 -27.23 -8.18 -15.09
CA ARG A 452 -27.95 -8.35 -16.37
C ARG A 452 -28.99 -7.24 -16.56
N ALA A 453 -29.76 -6.86 -15.54
CA ALA A 453 -30.78 -5.79 -15.63
C ALA A 453 -30.22 -4.37 -15.87
N ASN A 454 -28.91 -4.17 -15.67
CA ASN A 454 -28.22 -2.89 -15.92
C ASN A 454 -27.20 -2.94 -17.09
N ASN A 455 -27.23 -3.99 -17.93
CA ASN A 455 -26.26 -4.21 -19.01
C ASN A 455 -24.80 -4.16 -18.52
N MET A 456 -24.52 -4.75 -17.35
CA MET A 456 -23.21 -4.80 -16.67
C MET A 456 -22.59 -6.21 -16.56
N PHE A 457 -23.23 -7.23 -17.13
CA PHE A 457 -22.74 -8.61 -17.17
C PHE A 457 -22.15 -8.98 -18.54
N VAL A 458 -21.18 -9.90 -18.57
CA VAL A 458 -20.60 -10.47 -19.80
C VAL A 458 -20.95 -11.96 -19.90
N ASP A 459 -21.71 -12.32 -20.94
CA ASP A 459 -22.05 -13.70 -21.27
C ASP A 459 -21.47 -14.06 -22.64
N TYR A 460 -20.39 -14.85 -22.68
CA TYR A 460 -19.68 -15.19 -23.93
C TYR A 460 -20.48 -16.09 -24.88
N ASN A 461 -21.64 -16.61 -24.45
CA ASN A 461 -22.57 -17.34 -25.32
C ASN A 461 -23.43 -16.39 -26.17
N GLU A 462 -23.53 -15.12 -25.78
CA GLU A 462 -24.28 -14.09 -26.49
C GLU A 462 -23.35 -13.29 -27.46
N PRO A 463 -23.89 -12.70 -28.54
CA PRO A 463 -23.12 -11.81 -29.41
C PRO A 463 -22.59 -10.60 -28.63
N GLN A 464 -21.27 -10.49 -28.49
CA GLN A 464 -20.66 -9.38 -27.77
C GLN A 464 -20.90 -8.06 -28.49
N GLN A 465 -21.44 -7.07 -27.77
CA GLN A 465 -21.73 -5.75 -28.31
C GLN A 465 -20.48 -4.86 -28.29
N ASP A 466 -20.16 -4.22 -29.41
CA ASP A 466 -19.03 -3.29 -29.52
C ASP A 466 -19.07 -2.19 -28.45
N ARG A 467 -17.99 -2.07 -27.68
CA ARG A 467 -17.76 -0.98 -26.71
C ARG A 467 -16.77 0.03 -27.30
N ALA A 468 -16.97 1.31 -27.01
CA ALA A 468 -16.07 2.36 -27.43
C ALA A 468 -14.90 2.48 -26.45
N TYR A 469 -13.67 2.24 -26.91
CA TYR A 469 -12.44 2.48 -26.14
C TYR A 469 -11.62 3.64 -26.73
N SER A 470 -10.87 4.36 -25.89
CA SER A 470 -10.04 5.50 -26.30
C SER A 470 -8.76 5.09 -27.04
N SER A 471 -8.34 3.84 -26.86
CA SER A 471 -7.36 3.14 -27.68
C SER A 471 -7.52 1.63 -27.48
N TYR A 472 -7.05 0.86 -28.45
CA TYR A 472 -7.20 -0.60 -28.51
C TYR A 472 -5.81 -1.24 -28.52
N LEU A 473 -5.63 -2.29 -27.71
CA LEU A 473 -4.45 -3.15 -27.66
C LEU A 473 -4.89 -4.60 -27.75
N GLU A 474 -4.03 -5.49 -28.24
CA GLU A 474 -4.29 -6.93 -28.28
C GLU A 474 -3.05 -7.74 -27.86
N LEU A 475 -3.30 -8.83 -27.12
CA LEU A 475 -2.31 -9.86 -26.78
C LEU A 475 -2.94 -11.24 -27.03
N ASN A 476 -2.38 -12.00 -27.98
CA ASN A 476 -2.60 -13.43 -28.03
C ASN A 476 -1.79 -14.10 -26.90
N LEU A 477 -2.48 -14.82 -26.01
CA LEU A 477 -1.93 -15.58 -24.89
C LEU A 477 -0.94 -16.68 -25.33
N ASP A 478 -1.08 -17.21 -26.56
CA ASP A 478 -0.17 -18.19 -27.16
C ASP A 478 1.27 -17.68 -27.25
N ASN A 479 1.46 -16.35 -27.31
CA ASN A 479 2.77 -15.71 -27.42
C ASN A 479 3.47 -15.50 -26.06
N VAL A 480 2.77 -15.67 -24.92
CA VAL A 480 3.36 -15.48 -23.59
C VAL A 480 4.35 -16.60 -23.30
N GLU A 481 5.53 -16.25 -22.81
CA GLU A 481 6.65 -17.15 -22.49
C GLU A 481 7.15 -16.89 -21.06
N PRO A 482 7.76 -17.88 -20.38
CA PRO A 482 8.29 -17.70 -19.03
C PRO A 482 9.29 -16.56 -18.91
N CYS A 483 9.18 -15.75 -17.86
CA CYS A 483 9.96 -14.55 -17.67
C CYS A 483 10.07 -14.12 -16.20
N ILE A 484 10.98 -13.18 -15.94
CA ILE A 484 11.06 -12.42 -14.68
C ILE A 484 11.17 -10.93 -14.99
N SER A 485 11.03 -10.05 -14.00
CA SER A 485 11.26 -8.60 -14.16
C SER A 485 12.29 -8.07 -13.18
N GLY A 486 13.29 -7.34 -13.67
CA GLY A 486 14.37 -6.78 -12.84
C GLY A 486 15.57 -6.29 -13.67
N PRO A 487 16.67 -5.86 -13.04
CA PRO A 487 16.96 -5.97 -11.59
C PRO A 487 16.35 -4.85 -10.71
N LYS A 488 15.71 -3.82 -11.28
CA LYS A 488 15.32 -2.61 -10.52
C LYS A 488 13.95 -2.00 -10.82
N ARG A 489 13.19 -2.50 -11.82
CA ARG A 489 11.82 -2.01 -12.11
C ARG A 489 10.86 -3.16 -12.48
N PRO A 490 9.54 -3.05 -12.25
CA PRO A 490 8.59 -4.12 -12.54
C PRO A 490 8.32 -4.37 -14.03
N HIS A 491 8.52 -3.35 -14.86
CA HIS A 491 8.35 -3.43 -16.32
C HIS A 491 9.63 -3.80 -17.08
N ASP A 492 10.76 -4.00 -16.37
CA ASP A 492 12.01 -4.51 -16.95
C ASP A 492 11.95 -6.04 -17.15
N ARG A 493 10.96 -6.50 -17.92
CA ARG A 493 10.74 -7.92 -18.23
C ARG A 493 11.92 -8.51 -19.02
N VAL A 494 12.37 -9.68 -18.58
CA VAL A 494 13.44 -10.50 -19.16
C VAL A 494 12.89 -11.91 -19.40
N PRO A 495 12.84 -12.39 -20.65
CA PRO A 495 12.53 -13.80 -20.96
C PRO A 495 13.50 -14.75 -20.25
N LEU A 496 13.02 -15.89 -19.77
CA LEU A 496 13.82 -16.76 -18.88
C LEU A 496 15.15 -17.22 -19.54
N LYS A 497 15.09 -17.60 -20.82
CA LYS A 497 16.22 -17.94 -21.70
C LYS A 497 17.27 -16.82 -21.88
N GLU A 498 16.88 -15.57 -21.67
CA GLU A 498 17.74 -14.38 -21.84
C GLU A 498 18.35 -13.91 -20.51
N MET A 499 17.93 -14.49 -19.37
CA MET A 499 18.28 -13.96 -18.05
C MET A 499 19.79 -13.97 -17.78
N LYS A 500 20.50 -15.02 -18.20
CA LYS A 500 21.96 -15.07 -18.09
C LYS A 500 22.64 -13.97 -18.92
N ALA A 501 22.12 -13.64 -20.10
CA ALA A 501 22.66 -12.58 -20.95
C ALA A 501 22.37 -11.19 -20.39
N ASP A 502 21.13 -10.94 -19.92
CA ASP A 502 20.72 -9.69 -19.28
C ASP A 502 21.53 -9.42 -18.00
N TRP A 503 21.78 -10.45 -17.18
CA TRP A 503 22.59 -10.34 -15.98
C TRP A 503 24.01 -9.87 -16.27
N ASN A 504 24.72 -10.54 -17.17
CA ASN A 504 26.11 -10.20 -17.50
C ASN A 504 26.20 -8.84 -18.22
N SER A 505 25.19 -8.47 -19.02
CA SER A 505 25.05 -7.12 -19.58
C SER A 505 24.84 -6.05 -18.48
N CYS A 506 24.07 -6.37 -17.42
CA CYS A 506 23.87 -5.46 -16.28
C CYS A 506 25.15 -5.25 -15.46
N LEU A 507 26.09 -6.20 -15.42
CA LEU A 507 27.37 -6.02 -14.75
C LEU A 507 28.26 -4.99 -15.45
N ASP A 508 28.39 -5.08 -16.79
CA ASP A 508 29.21 -4.16 -17.60
C ASP A 508 28.56 -2.77 -17.77
N SER A 509 27.23 -2.72 -17.80
CA SER A 509 26.47 -1.49 -18.06
C SER A 509 26.60 -0.43 -16.96
N LYS A 510 26.68 0.85 -17.38
CA LYS A 510 26.75 2.02 -16.48
C LYS A 510 25.63 2.02 -15.44
N VAL A 511 25.92 2.52 -14.24
CA VAL A 511 24.98 2.58 -13.10
C VAL A 511 23.65 3.20 -13.54
N GLY A 512 22.57 2.42 -13.39
CA GLY A 512 21.22 2.78 -13.81
C GLY A 512 20.22 1.67 -13.46
N PHE A 513 19.09 1.62 -14.17
CA PHE A 513 18.07 0.57 -13.97
C PHE A 513 18.56 -0.83 -14.40
N LYS A 514 19.32 -0.89 -15.50
CA LYS A 514 19.91 -2.10 -16.12
C LYS A 514 21.44 -2.05 -16.08
N GLY A 515 22.02 -1.61 -14.97
CA GLY A 515 23.47 -1.44 -14.88
C GLY A 515 24.03 -1.24 -13.46
N PHE A 516 25.19 -1.85 -13.23
CA PHE A 516 25.93 -1.86 -11.96
C PHE A 516 27.37 -1.32 -12.06
N ALA A 517 27.92 -1.19 -13.28
CA ALA A 517 29.28 -0.72 -13.57
C ALA A 517 30.40 -1.46 -12.80
N ILE A 518 30.34 -2.79 -12.75
CA ILE A 518 31.36 -3.63 -12.13
C ILE A 518 32.54 -3.81 -13.10
N PRO A 519 33.79 -3.44 -12.73
CA PRO A 519 34.97 -3.64 -13.58
C PRO A 519 35.15 -5.10 -13.98
N LYS A 520 35.62 -5.39 -15.21
CA LYS A 520 35.66 -6.77 -15.74
C LYS A 520 36.50 -7.72 -14.89
N GLU A 521 37.66 -7.28 -14.41
CA GLU A 521 38.49 -8.07 -13.48
C GLU A 521 37.89 -8.24 -12.05
N ALA A 522 36.71 -7.68 -11.78
CA ALA A 522 35.92 -7.93 -10.57
C ALA A 522 34.63 -8.72 -10.82
N GLN A 523 34.19 -8.92 -12.07
CA GLN A 523 32.89 -9.58 -12.37
C GLN A 523 32.87 -11.06 -11.95
N GLU A 524 34.01 -11.76 -12.05
CA GLU A 524 34.19 -13.16 -11.64
C GLU A 524 34.56 -13.32 -10.13
N LYS A 525 34.43 -12.25 -9.32
CA LYS A 525 34.84 -12.28 -7.91
C LYS A 525 34.04 -13.29 -7.08
N VAL A 526 34.76 -14.22 -6.45
CA VAL A 526 34.26 -15.13 -5.41
C VAL A 526 34.62 -14.59 -4.03
N ALA A 527 33.63 -14.39 -3.17
CA ALA A 527 33.81 -14.06 -1.76
C ALA A 527 33.57 -15.31 -0.90
N ASN A 528 34.64 -15.74 -0.21
CA ASN A 528 34.63 -16.87 0.71
C ASN A 528 34.18 -16.41 2.10
N PHE A 529 33.30 -17.18 2.75
CA PHE A 529 32.85 -16.93 4.12
C PHE A 529 32.57 -18.24 4.87
N SER A 530 32.25 -18.14 6.18
CA SER A 530 31.90 -19.29 7.01
C SER A 530 30.45 -19.16 7.49
N PHE A 531 29.60 -20.09 7.07
CA PHE A 531 28.20 -20.16 7.49
C PHE A 531 28.03 -21.33 8.47
N ASN A 532 27.70 -21.02 9.73
CA ASN A 532 27.58 -22.00 10.82
C ASN A 532 28.77 -22.98 10.92
N GLY A 533 29.99 -22.47 10.72
CA GLY A 533 31.24 -23.24 10.79
C GLY A 533 31.59 -24.04 9.52
N LYS A 534 30.80 -23.94 8.44
CA LYS A 534 31.10 -24.57 7.14
C LYS A 534 31.56 -23.51 6.13
N PRO A 535 32.54 -23.81 5.27
CA PRO A 535 32.91 -22.92 4.17
C PRO A 535 31.73 -22.74 3.21
N ALA A 536 31.57 -21.51 2.73
CA ALA A 536 30.55 -21.10 1.78
C ALA A 536 31.08 -19.99 0.87
N GLU A 537 30.47 -19.84 -0.30
CA GLU A 537 30.90 -18.91 -1.34
C GLU A 537 29.69 -18.09 -1.84
N ILE A 538 29.92 -16.80 -2.13
CA ILE A 538 29.01 -15.97 -2.92
C ILE A 538 29.77 -15.24 -4.03
N THR A 539 29.04 -14.96 -5.11
CA THR A 539 29.48 -14.26 -6.32
C THR A 539 28.47 -13.20 -6.74
N HIS A 540 28.84 -12.34 -7.69
CA HIS A 540 27.89 -11.43 -8.34
C HIS A 540 26.70 -12.22 -8.93
N GLY A 541 25.48 -11.91 -8.49
CA GLY A 541 24.25 -12.59 -8.90
C GLY A 541 23.81 -13.73 -7.98
N SER A 542 24.56 -14.05 -6.92
CA SER A 542 24.13 -15.01 -5.90
C SER A 542 22.81 -14.58 -5.24
N VAL A 543 21.85 -15.50 -5.17
CA VAL A 543 20.54 -15.27 -4.54
C VAL A 543 20.69 -15.39 -3.04
N VAL A 544 20.35 -14.34 -2.29
CA VAL A 544 20.46 -14.31 -0.82
C VAL A 544 19.11 -14.17 -0.11
N ILE A 545 18.08 -13.72 -0.82
CA ILE A 545 16.67 -13.74 -0.40
C ILE A 545 15.84 -14.42 -1.50
N ALA A 546 15.00 -15.38 -1.11
CA ALA A 546 14.03 -16.01 -2.01
C ALA A 546 12.66 -16.11 -1.31
N ALA A 547 11.74 -15.20 -1.65
CA ALA A 547 10.52 -14.99 -0.89
C ALA A 547 9.24 -15.24 -1.71
N ILE A 548 8.47 -16.27 -1.32
CA ILE A 548 7.09 -16.43 -1.77
C ILE A 548 6.23 -15.53 -0.88
N THR A 549 5.77 -14.42 -1.45
CA THR A 549 5.17 -13.28 -0.74
C THR A 549 4.16 -12.55 -1.65
N SER A 550 3.51 -11.51 -1.13
CA SER A 550 2.49 -10.68 -1.78
C SER A 550 1.15 -11.34 -2.09
N CYS A 551 0.08 -10.57 -1.91
CA CYS A 551 -1.24 -10.88 -2.43
C CYS A 551 -1.25 -11.08 -3.95
N THR A 552 -0.34 -10.43 -4.71
CA THR A 552 -0.22 -10.54 -6.18
C THR A 552 -0.20 -11.98 -6.70
N ASN A 553 0.46 -12.89 -5.97
CA ASN A 553 0.64 -14.28 -6.37
C ASN A 553 0.15 -15.28 -5.30
N THR A 554 0.18 -14.95 -4.00
CA THR A 554 -0.28 -15.89 -2.96
C THR A 554 -1.81 -16.05 -2.90
N SER A 555 -2.56 -15.22 -3.65
CA SER A 555 -4.00 -15.38 -3.90
C SER A 555 -4.33 -16.40 -5.00
N ASN A 556 -3.33 -16.87 -5.74
CA ASN A 556 -3.51 -17.71 -6.91
C ASN A 556 -3.08 -19.15 -6.59
N PRO A 557 -4.03 -20.09 -6.36
CA PRO A 557 -3.70 -21.46 -5.96
C PRO A 557 -2.86 -22.20 -7.00
N SER A 558 -3.02 -21.89 -8.28
CA SER A 558 -2.31 -22.54 -9.38
C SER A 558 -0.80 -22.36 -9.26
N VAL A 559 -0.33 -21.12 -9.03
CA VAL A 559 1.10 -20.86 -8.83
C VAL A 559 1.61 -21.29 -7.45
N MET A 560 0.77 -21.25 -6.41
CA MET A 560 1.16 -21.67 -5.06
C MET A 560 1.32 -23.19 -4.95
N LEU A 561 0.39 -23.96 -5.51
CA LEU A 561 0.49 -25.42 -5.62
C LEU A 561 1.58 -25.81 -6.63
N GLY A 562 1.75 -25.05 -7.72
CA GLY A 562 2.88 -25.19 -8.64
C GLY A 562 4.23 -25.06 -7.96
N ALA A 563 4.42 -24.09 -7.07
CA ALA A 563 5.64 -23.96 -6.26
C ALA A 563 5.85 -25.16 -5.31
N GLY A 564 4.77 -25.67 -4.72
CA GLY A 564 4.79 -26.91 -3.94
C GLY A 564 5.19 -28.14 -4.76
N LEU A 565 4.71 -28.26 -6.00
CA LEU A 565 5.08 -29.33 -6.92
C LEU A 565 6.55 -29.24 -7.36
N VAL A 566 7.08 -28.04 -7.64
CA VAL A 566 8.51 -27.83 -7.89
C VAL A 566 9.34 -28.25 -6.68
N ALA A 567 8.96 -27.84 -5.46
CA ALA A 567 9.65 -28.23 -4.24
C ALA A 567 9.61 -29.75 -4.03
N LYS A 568 8.47 -30.41 -4.30
CA LYS A 568 8.33 -31.87 -4.24
C LYS A 568 9.25 -32.58 -5.23
N LYS A 569 9.17 -32.25 -6.53
CA LYS A 569 10.01 -32.88 -7.57
C LYS A 569 11.50 -32.64 -7.28
N ALA A 570 11.87 -31.47 -6.76
CA ALA A 570 13.23 -31.16 -6.31
C ALA A 570 13.67 -32.04 -5.12
N CYS A 571 12.85 -32.23 -4.09
CA CYS A 571 13.15 -33.13 -2.97
C CYS A 571 13.24 -34.61 -3.39
N ASP A 572 12.36 -35.05 -4.30
CA ASP A 572 12.35 -36.41 -4.84
C ASP A 572 13.64 -36.71 -5.60
N LEU A 573 14.14 -35.77 -6.42
CA LEU A 573 15.44 -35.86 -7.10
C LEU A 573 16.65 -35.54 -6.18
N GLY A 574 16.42 -34.85 -5.06
CA GLY A 574 17.38 -34.56 -4.00
C GLY A 574 18.15 -33.24 -4.08
N LEU A 575 17.63 -32.26 -4.82
CA LEU A 575 18.15 -30.89 -4.74
C LEU A 575 17.80 -30.26 -3.40
N GLN A 576 18.64 -29.36 -2.88
CA GLN A 576 18.42 -28.62 -1.63
C GLN A 576 18.83 -27.16 -1.77
N VAL A 577 17.98 -26.24 -1.29
CA VAL A 577 18.30 -24.79 -1.21
C VAL A 577 19.46 -24.54 -0.25
N LYS A 578 20.55 -23.95 -0.77
CA LYS A 578 21.77 -23.55 -0.02
C LYS A 578 21.40 -22.89 1.32
N PRO A 579 22.02 -23.29 2.46
CA PRO A 579 21.49 -22.99 3.80
C PRO A 579 21.57 -21.51 4.21
N TRP A 580 22.42 -20.72 3.55
CA TRP A 580 22.58 -19.28 3.80
C TRP A 580 21.57 -18.39 3.06
N ILE A 581 20.79 -18.94 2.12
CA ILE A 581 19.72 -18.20 1.43
C ILE A 581 18.56 -18.01 2.40
N LYS A 582 18.10 -16.77 2.59
CA LYS A 582 16.91 -16.47 3.41
C LYS A 582 15.64 -16.77 2.59
N THR A 583 15.19 -18.03 2.66
CA THR A 583 13.91 -18.46 2.11
C THR A 583 12.76 -18.14 3.07
N SER A 584 11.61 -17.73 2.51
CA SER A 584 10.39 -17.50 3.28
C SER A 584 9.12 -17.72 2.46
N LEU A 585 8.08 -18.19 3.14
CA LEU A 585 6.71 -18.25 2.63
C LEU A 585 5.81 -17.37 3.52
N ALA A 586 5.23 -16.32 2.95
CA ALA A 586 4.30 -15.42 3.61
C ALA A 586 2.95 -15.44 2.88
N PRO A 587 2.03 -16.35 3.23
CA PRO A 587 0.76 -16.50 2.55
C PRO A 587 -0.17 -15.31 2.81
N GLY A 588 -0.86 -14.85 1.78
CA GLY A 588 -1.81 -13.76 1.93
C GLY A 588 -3.11 -14.14 2.64
N SER A 589 -3.47 -15.42 2.80
CA SER A 589 -4.57 -15.86 3.67
C SER A 589 -4.35 -17.25 4.28
N GLY A 590 -5.06 -17.56 5.38
CA GLY A 590 -5.01 -18.87 6.03
C GLY A 590 -5.57 -20.03 5.17
N VAL A 591 -6.31 -19.74 4.10
CA VAL A 591 -6.79 -20.75 3.13
C VAL A 591 -5.62 -21.37 2.38
N VAL A 592 -4.57 -20.58 2.08
CA VAL A 592 -3.34 -21.05 1.42
C VAL A 592 -2.68 -22.17 2.22
N THR A 593 -2.51 -21.95 3.53
CA THR A 593 -1.98 -22.96 4.45
C THR A 593 -2.84 -24.22 4.47
N LYS A 594 -4.17 -24.08 4.43
CA LYS A 594 -5.09 -25.23 4.40
C LYS A 594 -4.94 -26.07 3.13
N TYR A 595 -4.85 -25.47 1.93
CA TYR A 595 -4.66 -26.26 0.70
C TYR A 595 -3.23 -26.80 0.53
N LEU A 596 -2.20 -26.10 1.03
CA LEU A 596 -0.81 -26.60 1.03
C LEU A 596 -0.62 -27.77 2.01
N LEU A 597 -1.33 -27.78 3.14
CA LEU A 597 -1.36 -28.93 4.05
C LEU A 597 -2.22 -30.07 3.49
N LYS A 598 -3.39 -29.78 2.90
CA LYS A 598 -4.29 -30.79 2.32
C LYS A 598 -3.67 -31.56 1.16
N SER A 599 -2.86 -30.89 0.33
CA SER A 599 -2.11 -31.50 -0.78
C SER A 599 -0.81 -32.18 -0.33
N GLY A 600 -0.39 -32.03 0.94
CA GLY A 600 0.90 -32.49 1.46
C GLY A 600 2.11 -31.66 0.99
N LEU A 601 1.92 -30.66 0.11
CA LEU A 601 3.01 -29.92 -0.51
C LEU A 601 3.76 -28.98 0.45
N GLN A 602 3.14 -28.60 1.58
CA GLN A 602 3.80 -27.80 2.62
C GLN A 602 5.04 -28.49 3.22
N GLU A 603 5.08 -29.83 3.28
CA GLU A 603 6.23 -30.56 3.82
C GLU A 603 7.48 -30.34 2.94
N TYR A 604 7.33 -30.48 1.63
CA TYR A 604 8.42 -30.26 0.68
C TYR A 604 8.86 -28.79 0.62
N LEU A 605 7.92 -27.85 0.75
CA LEU A 605 8.26 -26.42 0.92
C LEU A 605 9.09 -26.19 2.19
N ASN A 606 8.71 -26.78 3.33
CA ASN A 606 9.47 -26.71 4.58
C ASN A 606 10.89 -27.33 4.42
N GLN A 607 11.02 -28.46 3.74
CA GLN A 607 12.33 -29.10 3.47
C GLN A 607 13.27 -28.18 2.66
N GLN A 608 12.73 -27.35 1.76
CA GLN A 608 13.48 -26.32 1.02
C GLN A 608 13.61 -24.97 1.76
N GLY A 609 13.17 -24.90 3.02
CA GLY A 609 13.22 -23.71 3.87
C GLY A 609 12.11 -22.68 3.64
N PHE A 610 11.15 -22.96 2.74
CA PHE A 610 9.93 -22.16 2.55
C PHE A 610 8.89 -22.48 3.64
N ASN A 611 9.34 -22.48 4.90
CA ASN A 611 8.46 -22.47 6.06
C ASN A 611 7.58 -21.21 6.05
N ILE A 612 6.36 -21.33 6.53
CA ILE A 612 5.47 -20.19 6.74
C ILE A 612 6.11 -19.27 7.79
N VAL A 613 6.27 -17.98 7.48
CA VAL A 613 6.89 -16.99 8.39
C VAL A 613 5.89 -16.02 9.01
N GLY A 614 4.66 -15.95 8.48
CA GLY A 614 3.61 -15.05 8.93
C GLY A 614 2.58 -14.78 7.83
N TYR A 615 1.47 -14.14 8.20
CA TYR A 615 0.38 -13.80 7.29
C TYR A 615 0.30 -12.27 7.12
N GLY A 616 1.07 -11.72 6.18
CA GLY A 616 1.17 -10.28 5.97
C GLY A 616 2.20 -9.88 4.90
N CYS A 617 2.30 -8.59 4.61
CA CYS A 617 3.02 -8.05 3.45
C CYS A 617 4.53 -8.32 3.44
N THR A 618 5.16 -8.51 4.61
CA THR A 618 6.54 -9.03 4.79
C THR A 618 7.55 -8.51 3.74
N THR A 619 8.21 -9.39 2.99
CA THR A 619 9.25 -9.04 2.02
C THR A 619 8.73 -8.13 0.89
N CYS A 620 7.44 -8.17 0.53
CA CYS A 620 6.88 -7.33 -0.52
C CYS A 620 6.83 -5.84 -0.14
N ILE A 621 6.74 -5.52 1.15
CA ILE A 621 6.77 -4.12 1.64
C ILE A 621 8.19 -3.65 2.04
N GLY A 622 9.17 -4.56 2.05
CA GLY A 622 10.52 -4.34 2.57
C GLY A 622 10.74 -4.82 4.00
N ASN A 623 9.72 -5.41 4.66
CA ASN A 623 9.83 -6.05 5.97
C ASN A 623 10.48 -7.45 5.88
N SER A 624 11.54 -7.57 5.08
CA SER A 624 12.28 -8.82 4.83
C SER A 624 13.13 -9.28 6.02
N GLY A 625 13.32 -8.40 7.03
CA GLY A 625 14.18 -8.62 8.19
C GLY A 625 15.66 -8.78 7.83
N GLU A 626 16.55 -8.74 8.82
CA GLU A 626 17.99 -8.80 8.58
C GLU A 626 18.43 -10.12 7.91
N ILE A 627 19.42 -10.04 7.02
CA ILE A 627 20.18 -11.20 6.53
C ILE A 627 21.18 -11.63 7.61
N ASN A 628 21.56 -12.92 7.64
CA ASN A 628 22.57 -13.42 8.58
C ASN A 628 23.89 -12.62 8.48
N GLU A 629 24.47 -12.24 9.62
CA GLU A 629 25.65 -11.37 9.73
C GLU A 629 26.83 -11.83 8.86
N SER A 630 27.12 -13.14 8.80
CA SER A 630 28.21 -13.68 7.98
C SER A 630 28.01 -13.48 6.47
N VAL A 631 26.75 -13.56 6.01
CA VAL A 631 26.36 -13.29 4.61
C VAL A 631 26.34 -11.78 4.37
N GLY A 632 25.87 -11.00 5.34
CA GLY A 632 25.85 -9.54 5.27
C GLY A 632 27.26 -8.94 5.10
N ALA A 633 28.20 -9.37 5.95
CA ALA A 633 29.61 -9.01 5.87
C ALA A 633 30.24 -9.49 4.54
N ALA A 634 29.99 -10.74 4.13
CA ALA A 634 30.48 -11.27 2.86
C ALA A 634 30.02 -10.41 1.66
N ILE A 635 28.80 -9.85 1.68
CA ILE A 635 28.31 -8.93 0.66
C ILE A 635 29.02 -7.58 0.74
N THR A 636 29.02 -6.94 1.91
CA THR A 636 29.46 -5.53 2.06
C THR A 636 30.97 -5.35 1.98
N GLU A 637 31.75 -6.24 2.59
CA GLU A 637 33.22 -6.19 2.58
C GLU A 637 33.80 -6.47 1.18
N ASN A 638 33.01 -7.08 0.30
CA ASN A 638 33.44 -7.47 -1.04
C ASN A 638 32.79 -6.71 -2.21
N ASP A 639 31.83 -5.82 -1.94
CA ASP A 639 30.93 -5.18 -2.91
C ASP A 639 30.22 -6.16 -3.87
N ILE A 640 29.74 -7.29 -3.34
CA ILE A 640 29.01 -8.27 -4.16
C ILE A 640 27.63 -7.70 -4.54
N VAL A 641 27.30 -7.76 -5.84
CA VAL A 641 25.94 -7.46 -6.32
C VAL A 641 25.05 -8.67 -6.04
N ALA A 642 24.56 -8.77 -4.80
CA ALA A 642 23.67 -9.83 -4.35
C ALA A 642 22.23 -9.64 -4.86
N ALA A 643 21.55 -10.76 -5.11
CA ALA A 643 20.22 -10.81 -5.68
C ALA A 643 19.13 -11.23 -4.68
N ALA A 644 17.95 -10.63 -4.79
CA ALA A 644 16.70 -11.17 -4.26
C ALA A 644 15.80 -11.66 -5.41
N VAL A 645 15.06 -12.74 -5.18
CA VAL A 645 13.97 -13.19 -6.06
C VAL A 645 12.70 -13.29 -5.23
N LEU A 646 11.60 -12.69 -5.69
CA LEU A 646 10.36 -12.63 -4.93
C LEU A 646 9.11 -12.66 -5.82
N SER A 647 8.01 -13.23 -5.32
CA SER A 647 6.70 -13.20 -6.00
C SER A 647 5.90 -11.92 -5.70
N GLY A 648 6.61 -10.80 -5.52
CA GLY A 648 6.01 -9.47 -5.31
C GLY A 648 5.64 -8.76 -6.60
N ASN A 649 5.31 -7.48 -6.47
CA ASN A 649 5.02 -6.56 -7.58
C ASN A 649 6.02 -5.39 -7.69
N ARG A 650 6.88 -5.16 -6.68
CA ARG A 650 7.88 -4.08 -6.65
C ARG A 650 9.28 -4.59 -6.29
N ASN A 651 10.27 -4.15 -7.06
CA ASN A 651 11.68 -4.60 -7.04
C ASN A 651 12.70 -3.43 -7.09
N PHE A 652 12.29 -2.22 -6.71
CA PHE A 652 13.18 -1.05 -6.71
C PHE A 652 14.41 -1.25 -5.81
N GLU A 653 15.55 -0.66 -6.18
CA GLU A 653 16.80 -0.78 -5.40
C GLU A 653 16.60 -0.27 -3.96
N GLY A 654 16.93 -1.10 -2.96
CA GLY A 654 16.73 -0.80 -1.55
C GLY A 654 15.29 -0.95 -1.03
N ARG A 655 14.30 -1.32 -1.87
CA ARG A 655 12.93 -1.59 -1.43
C ARG A 655 12.76 -2.97 -0.78
N VAL A 656 13.44 -4.00 -1.30
CA VAL A 656 13.27 -5.38 -0.82
C VAL A 656 14.12 -5.65 0.42
N HIS A 657 15.42 -5.32 0.36
CA HIS A 657 16.36 -5.37 1.48
C HIS A 657 17.54 -4.41 1.19
N PRO A 658 18.17 -3.77 2.19
CA PRO A 658 19.28 -2.83 1.94
C PRO A 658 20.51 -3.44 1.25
N LEU A 659 20.74 -4.75 1.42
CA LEU A 659 21.89 -5.47 0.84
C LEU A 659 21.63 -6.10 -0.54
N THR A 660 20.42 -6.00 -1.11
CA THR A 660 20.11 -6.59 -2.43
C THR A 660 20.04 -5.51 -3.52
N ARG A 661 21.19 -5.28 -4.16
CA ARG A 661 21.35 -4.33 -5.30
C ARG A 661 20.57 -4.77 -6.54
N ALA A 662 20.30 -6.07 -6.68
CA ALA A 662 19.47 -6.64 -7.74
C ALA A 662 18.25 -7.34 -7.14
N ASN A 663 17.06 -7.11 -7.70
CA ASN A 663 15.81 -7.69 -7.22
C ASN A 663 14.93 -8.10 -8.41
N TYR A 664 14.42 -9.33 -8.39
CA TYR A 664 13.68 -9.91 -9.51
C TYR A 664 12.29 -10.39 -9.09
N LEU A 665 11.28 -9.92 -9.82
CA LEU A 665 9.90 -10.39 -9.71
C LEU A 665 9.75 -11.67 -10.54
N ALA A 666 9.29 -12.75 -9.91
CA ALA A 666 9.16 -14.07 -10.53
C ALA A 666 7.93 -14.81 -9.99
N SER A 667 7.42 -15.80 -10.74
CA SER A 667 6.34 -16.66 -10.25
C SER A 667 6.81 -17.46 -9.01
N PRO A 668 5.93 -17.79 -8.04
CA PRO A 668 6.28 -18.65 -6.90
C PRO A 668 7.10 -19.92 -7.26
N PRO A 669 6.81 -20.70 -8.33
CA PRO A 669 7.67 -21.82 -8.72
C PRO A 669 9.06 -21.40 -9.24
N LEU A 670 9.20 -20.25 -9.92
CA LEU A 670 10.51 -19.68 -10.25
C LEU A 670 11.27 -19.20 -9.01
N VAL A 671 10.60 -18.67 -7.97
CA VAL A 671 11.24 -18.34 -6.69
C VAL A 671 11.91 -19.58 -6.05
N VAL A 672 11.24 -20.73 -6.11
CA VAL A 672 11.82 -22.02 -5.67
C VAL A 672 13.00 -22.43 -6.56
N ALA A 673 12.85 -22.36 -7.90
CA ALA A 673 13.93 -22.72 -8.83
C ALA A 673 15.20 -21.87 -8.65
N TYR A 674 15.06 -20.55 -8.50
CA TYR A 674 16.18 -19.64 -8.24
C TYR A 674 16.78 -19.83 -6.83
N ALA A 675 16.01 -20.26 -5.84
CA ALA A 675 16.55 -20.65 -4.54
C ALA A 675 17.39 -21.94 -4.60
N LEU A 676 16.96 -22.91 -5.42
CA LEU A 676 17.69 -24.17 -5.62
C LEU A 676 19.03 -23.93 -6.34
N ALA A 677 19.03 -23.18 -7.45
CA ALA A 677 20.27 -22.78 -8.14
C ALA A 677 21.13 -21.85 -7.26
N GLY A 678 20.49 -20.95 -6.52
CA GLY A 678 21.14 -19.96 -5.66
C GLY A 678 21.89 -18.85 -6.40
N THR A 679 21.60 -18.65 -7.69
CA THR A 679 22.15 -17.58 -8.54
C THR A 679 21.13 -17.17 -9.59
N VAL A 680 21.13 -15.90 -10.01
CA VAL A 680 20.39 -15.44 -11.20
C VAL A 680 21.23 -15.54 -12.49
N ASN A 681 22.53 -15.82 -12.38
CA ASN A 681 23.45 -16.00 -13.51
C ASN A 681 23.40 -17.44 -14.06
N ILE A 682 22.21 -17.88 -14.48
CA ILE A 682 21.93 -19.24 -14.96
C ILE A 682 20.99 -19.20 -16.17
N ASP A 683 21.25 -20.07 -17.15
CA ASP A 683 20.31 -20.41 -18.21
C ASP A 683 19.68 -21.79 -17.92
N PHE A 684 18.40 -21.81 -17.57
CA PHE A 684 17.68 -23.04 -17.21
C PHE A 684 17.41 -24.00 -18.39
N GLU A 685 17.63 -23.58 -19.64
CA GLU A 685 17.49 -24.48 -20.81
C GLU A 685 18.75 -25.33 -21.01
N THR A 686 19.93 -24.75 -20.78
CA THR A 686 21.24 -25.37 -21.05
C THR A 686 22.04 -25.79 -19.82
N GLU A 687 21.75 -25.24 -18.63
CA GLU A 687 22.46 -25.52 -17.37
C GLU A 687 21.58 -26.25 -16.34
N PRO A 688 22.15 -27.19 -15.56
CA PRO A 688 21.43 -27.81 -14.47
C PRO A 688 21.30 -26.90 -13.25
N ILE A 689 20.19 -27.06 -12.52
CA ILE A 689 19.93 -26.42 -11.22
C ILE A 689 20.88 -27.00 -10.16
N GLY A 690 21.25 -28.27 -10.30
CA GLY A 690 22.24 -28.95 -9.47
C GLY A 690 22.26 -30.46 -9.74
N THR A 691 23.09 -31.18 -8.98
CA THR A 691 23.25 -32.63 -9.08
C THR A 691 22.33 -33.34 -8.08
N GLY A 692 21.50 -34.27 -8.56
CA GLY A 692 20.59 -35.07 -7.73
C GLY A 692 21.24 -36.32 -7.09
N LYS A 693 20.44 -37.09 -6.33
CA LYS A 693 20.86 -38.25 -5.50
C LYS A 693 21.76 -39.28 -6.19
N ASN A 694 21.63 -39.40 -7.51
CA ASN A 694 22.31 -40.42 -8.32
C ASN A 694 23.52 -39.88 -9.11
N GLY A 695 24.06 -38.70 -8.75
CA GLY A 695 25.13 -38.05 -9.52
C GLY A 695 24.68 -37.55 -10.90
N LYS A 696 23.36 -37.44 -11.12
CA LYS A 696 22.76 -36.93 -12.36
C LYS A 696 22.48 -35.45 -12.25
N ASP A 697 22.77 -34.72 -13.32
CA ASP A 697 22.33 -33.34 -13.51
C ASP A 697 20.80 -33.26 -13.57
N VAL A 698 20.22 -32.23 -12.93
CA VAL A 698 18.78 -31.96 -12.87
C VAL A 698 18.51 -30.57 -13.43
N PHE A 699 17.72 -30.49 -14.49
CA PHE A 699 17.33 -29.26 -15.19
C PHE A 699 15.95 -28.77 -14.72
N LEU A 700 15.60 -27.52 -15.05
CA LEU A 700 14.28 -26.97 -14.68
C LEU A 700 13.12 -27.81 -15.21
N ARG A 701 13.23 -28.29 -16.45
CA ARG A 701 12.26 -29.19 -17.10
C ARG A 701 12.00 -30.50 -16.34
N ASP A 702 12.94 -30.95 -15.51
CA ASP A 702 12.81 -32.21 -14.76
C ASP A 702 12.02 -32.03 -13.44
N ILE A 703 11.89 -30.77 -12.97
CA ILE A 703 11.14 -30.41 -11.76
C ILE A 703 9.94 -29.49 -12.01
N TRP A 704 9.72 -29.01 -13.23
CA TRP A 704 8.58 -28.16 -13.56
C TRP A 704 7.28 -29.00 -13.56
N PRO A 705 6.17 -28.47 -13.02
CA PRO A 705 4.85 -29.08 -13.18
C PRO A 705 4.21 -28.72 -14.53
N THR A 706 3.35 -29.59 -15.05
CA THR A 706 2.45 -29.24 -16.16
C THR A 706 1.21 -28.52 -15.65
N THR A 707 0.51 -27.83 -16.56
CA THR A 707 -0.77 -27.18 -16.25
C THR A 707 -1.83 -28.18 -15.76
N GLU A 708 -1.81 -29.41 -16.26
CA GLU A 708 -2.69 -30.51 -15.86
C GLU A 708 -2.37 -31.00 -14.44
N GLU A 709 -1.09 -31.25 -14.12
CA GLU A 709 -0.66 -31.61 -12.75
C GLU A 709 -1.07 -30.54 -11.72
N ILE A 710 -1.01 -29.25 -12.09
CA ILE A 710 -1.49 -28.16 -11.24
C ILE A 710 -3.02 -28.22 -11.08
N ALA A 711 -3.76 -28.36 -12.18
CA ALA A 711 -5.22 -28.36 -12.18
C ALA A 711 -5.82 -29.49 -11.32
N GLU A 712 -5.27 -30.70 -11.40
CA GLU A 712 -5.69 -31.84 -10.58
C GLU A 712 -5.50 -31.58 -9.07
N VAL A 713 -4.37 -30.97 -8.68
CA VAL A 713 -4.09 -30.64 -7.28
C VAL A 713 -4.95 -29.46 -6.81
N VAL A 714 -5.21 -28.45 -7.65
CA VAL A 714 -6.15 -27.35 -7.36
C VAL A 714 -7.55 -27.91 -7.09
N GLN A 715 -8.09 -28.71 -8.02
CA GLN A 715 -9.45 -29.26 -7.93
C GLN A 715 -9.65 -30.17 -6.70
N SER A 716 -8.61 -30.93 -6.32
CA SER A 716 -8.67 -31.84 -5.16
C SER A 716 -8.38 -31.18 -3.81
N SER A 717 -7.77 -29.99 -3.79
CA SER A 717 -7.27 -29.35 -2.56
C SER A 717 -7.91 -28.00 -2.23
N VAL A 718 -8.52 -27.29 -3.18
CA VAL A 718 -9.13 -25.96 -2.96
C VAL A 718 -10.64 -26.11 -2.82
N LEU A 719 -11.13 -26.21 -1.58
CA LEU A 719 -12.52 -26.60 -1.28
C LEU A 719 -13.29 -25.50 -0.53
N PRO A 720 -14.59 -25.26 -0.80
CA PRO A 720 -15.40 -24.21 -0.16
C PRO A 720 -15.41 -24.22 1.37
N ASP A 721 -15.24 -25.39 2.00
CA ASP A 721 -15.17 -25.51 3.46
C ASP A 721 -13.89 -24.90 4.05
N MET A 722 -12.80 -24.86 3.28
CA MET A 722 -11.57 -24.20 3.72
C MET A 722 -11.74 -22.69 3.81
N PHE A 723 -12.46 -22.11 2.86
CA PHE A 723 -12.90 -20.72 2.87
C PHE A 723 -13.74 -20.50 4.14
N ARG A 724 -14.97 -21.05 4.20
CA ARG A 724 -15.90 -20.90 5.34
C ARG A 724 -15.24 -21.06 6.71
N ALA A 725 -14.51 -22.16 6.94
CA ALA A 725 -13.87 -22.44 8.24
C ALA A 725 -12.59 -21.64 8.53
N THR A 726 -12.04 -20.87 7.59
CA THR A 726 -11.00 -19.86 7.90
C THR A 726 -11.67 -18.60 8.41
N TYR A 727 -12.78 -18.25 7.77
CA TYR A 727 -13.47 -16.98 7.91
C TYR A 727 -14.31 -16.91 9.18
N GLU A 728 -14.89 -18.04 9.60
CA GLU A 728 -15.44 -18.26 10.95
C GLU A 728 -14.38 -18.26 12.07
N SER A 729 -13.08 -18.27 11.76
CA SER A 729 -12.01 -18.22 12.77
C SER A 729 -11.46 -16.81 12.97
N ILE A 730 -11.35 -16.00 11.91
CA ILE A 730 -10.83 -14.63 12.02
C ILE A 730 -11.79 -13.72 12.82
N THR A 731 -13.11 -13.94 12.72
CA THR A 731 -14.11 -13.22 13.53
C THR A 731 -13.97 -13.39 15.04
N LYS A 732 -13.20 -14.40 15.49
CA LYS A 732 -12.89 -14.66 16.90
C LYS A 732 -11.60 -13.97 17.37
N GLY A 733 -10.79 -13.46 16.45
CA GLY A 733 -9.50 -12.83 16.69
C GLY A 733 -8.43 -13.76 17.25
N ASN A 734 -7.21 -13.24 17.33
CA ASN A 734 -6.09 -13.86 18.04
C ASN A 734 -6.24 -13.55 19.56
N PRO A 735 -6.00 -14.52 20.48
CA PRO A 735 -5.92 -14.24 21.92
C PRO A 735 -5.13 -12.98 22.29
N MET A 736 -3.95 -12.75 21.69
CA MET A 736 -3.10 -11.58 21.93
C MET A 736 -3.77 -10.25 21.54
N TRP A 737 -4.67 -10.26 20.56
CA TRP A 737 -5.49 -9.09 20.18
C TRP A 737 -6.67 -8.93 21.13
N ASN A 738 -7.32 -10.02 21.50
CA ASN A 738 -8.48 -10.03 22.39
C ASN A 738 -8.10 -9.51 23.79
N GLU A 739 -6.92 -9.86 24.29
CA GLU A 739 -6.33 -9.41 25.56
C GLU A 739 -5.90 -7.93 25.59
N LEU A 740 -5.85 -7.22 24.46
CA LEU A 740 -5.59 -5.78 24.45
C LEU A 740 -6.74 -5.02 25.12
N SER A 741 -6.53 -4.56 26.36
CA SER A 741 -7.45 -3.63 27.02
C SER A 741 -7.44 -2.28 26.28
N VAL A 742 -8.63 -1.74 26.01
CA VAL A 742 -8.84 -0.41 25.41
C VAL A 742 -9.93 0.32 26.21
N PRO A 743 -9.86 1.66 26.32
CA PRO A 743 -10.89 2.43 27.00
C PRO A 743 -12.18 2.53 26.16
N GLU A 744 -13.33 2.60 26.82
CA GLU A 744 -14.67 2.67 26.19
C GLU A 744 -15.09 4.10 25.80
N ASN A 745 -14.16 5.06 25.77
CA ASN A 745 -14.45 6.47 25.51
C ASN A 745 -14.47 6.82 24.01
N THR A 746 -15.38 7.73 23.62
CA THR A 746 -15.56 8.18 22.22
C THR A 746 -14.53 9.22 21.78
N LEU A 747 -13.93 9.94 22.72
CA LEU A 747 -12.74 10.79 22.53
C LEU A 747 -11.49 10.02 22.97
N TYR A 748 -10.37 10.19 22.27
CA TYR A 748 -9.15 9.46 22.60
C TYR A 748 -8.42 10.06 23.81
N SER A 749 -7.67 9.23 24.54
CA SER A 749 -6.86 9.66 25.68
C SER A 749 -5.38 9.70 25.29
N TRP A 750 -4.94 10.84 24.76
CA TRP A 750 -3.56 11.07 24.34
C TRP A 750 -2.57 10.92 25.51
N ASP A 751 -1.58 10.02 25.39
CA ASP A 751 -0.47 9.90 26.34
C ASP A 751 0.72 10.77 25.88
N PRO A 752 1.11 11.83 26.62
CA PRO A 752 2.25 12.68 26.26
C PRO A 752 3.62 11.97 26.35
N LYS A 753 3.68 10.72 26.81
CA LYS A 753 4.86 9.85 26.75
C LYS A 753 4.90 8.95 25.52
N SER A 754 3.82 8.89 24.72
CA SER A 754 3.77 8.07 23.52
C SER A 754 4.87 8.44 22.53
N THR A 755 5.38 7.41 21.84
CA THR A 755 6.23 7.59 20.65
C THR A 755 5.58 7.00 19.38
N TYR A 756 4.30 6.59 19.46
CA TYR A 756 3.55 6.03 18.33
C TYR A 756 2.28 6.81 17.98
N ILE A 757 1.58 7.39 18.96
CA ILE A 757 0.29 8.07 18.83
C ILE A 757 0.37 9.44 19.55
N HIS A 758 0.28 10.54 18.81
CA HIS A 758 0.36 11.91 19.34
C HIS A 758 -0.77 12.77 18.76
N GLU A 759 -1.16 13.86 19.43
CA GLU A 759 -2.18 14.80 18.94
C GLU A 759 -1.53 15.79 17.93
N PRO A 760 -1.68 15.61 16.60
CA PRO A 760 -1.14 16.55 15.63
C PRO A 760 -1.74 17.96 15.79
N PRO A 761 -0.96 19.02 15.52
CA PRO A 761 -1.38 20.41 15.75
C PRO A 761 -2.41 20.94 14.73
N TYR A 762 -2.96 20.11 13.84
CA TYR A 762 -3.73 20.52 12.65
C TYR A 762 -4.94 21.42 12.95
N PHE A 763 -5.58 21.24 14.11
CA PHE A 763 -6.81 21.95 14.50
C PHE A 763 -6.61 22.85 15.74
N LYS A 764 -5.37 23.05 16.19
CA LYS A 764 -5.07 23.65 17.51
C LYS A 764 -5.72 25.03 17.70
N ASP A 765 -5.61 25.87 16.69
CA ASP A 765 -6.06 27.27 16.69
C ASP A 765 -7.25 27.48 15.72
N MET A 766 -8.05 26.42 15.49
CA MET A 766 -9.14 26.40 14.51
C MET A 766 -10.40 27.14 15.00
N THR A 767 -11.02 27.92 14.11
CA THR A 767 -12.28 28.64 14.32
C THR A 767 -13.39 28.15 13.39
N MET A 768 -14.66 28.48 13.70
CA MET A 768 -15.82 28.15 12.84
C MET A 768 -15.83 28.87 11.49
N ASP A 769 -15.20 30.04 11.41
CA ASP A 769 -15.01 30.78 10.16
C ASP A 769 -13.78 30.24 9.40
N PRO A 770 -13.80 30.23 8.05
CA PRO A 770 -12.64 29.88 7.24
C PRO A 770 -11.55 30.98 7.35
N PRO A 771 -10.25 30.62 7.35
CA PRO A 771 -9.17 31.60 7.40
C PRO A 771 -9.02 32.41 6.11
N GLY A 772 -9.58 31.93 4.99
CA GLY A 772 -9.42 32.53 3.67
C GLY A 772 -8.16 32.03 2.93
N PRO A 773 -7.98 32.45 1.66
CA PRO A 773 -6.71 32.31 0.95
C PRO A 773 -5.54 32.90 1.74
N HIS A 774 -4.40 32.22 1.76
CA HIS A 774 -3.17 32.78 2.30
C HIS A 774 -2.20 33.16 1.18
N ASN A 775 -1.54 34.31 1.36
CA ASN A 775 -0.49 34.79 0.44
C ASN A 775 0.84 34.08 0.72
N VAL A 776 1.72 34.06 -0.27
CA VAL A 776 3.12 33.61 -0.13
C VAL A 776 4.02 34.72 -0.64
N LYS A 777 4.83 35.29 0.24
CA LYS A 777 5.62 36.49 -0.05
C LYS A 777 7.05 36.35 0.49
N ASP A 778 8.03 36.79 -0.30
CA ASP A 778 9.45 36.80 0.06
C ASP A 778 9.99 35.42 0.53
N ALA A 779 9.35 34.33 0.11
CA ALA A 779 9.55 32.98 0.63
C ALA A 779 10.83 32.31 0.08
N TYR A 780 11.52 31.53 0.92
CA TYR A 780 12.75 30.84 0.54
C TYR A 780 12.48 29.49 -0.12
N CYS A 781 13.31 29.10 -1.07
CA CYS A 781 13.31 27.74 -1.63
C CYS A 781 13.98 26.76 -0.64
N LEU A 782 13.19 25.95 0.08
CA LEU A 782 13.69 24.95 1.03
C LEU A 782 14.44 23.81 0.31
N LEU A 783 13.97 23.44 -0.88
CA LEU A 783 14.45 22.31 -1.70
C LEU A 783 14.29 22.63 -3.19
N ASN A 784 15.31 22.32 -3.99
CA ASN A 784 15.25 22.42 -5.45
C ASN A 784 15.56 21.03 -6.05
N PHE A 785 14.62 20.45 -6.80
CA PHE A 785 14.69 19.06 -7.27
C PHE A 785 14.76 18.92 -8.81
N GLY A 786 15.17 17.73 -9.25
CA GLY A 786 14.96 17.26 -10.62
C GLY A 786 13.60 16.57 -10.80
N ASP A 787 13.50 15.74 -11.84
CA ASP A 787 12.31 14.96 -12.19
C ASP A 787 12.09 13.72 -11.29
N SER A 788 10.88 13.17 -11.32
CA SER A 788 10.46 11.88 -10.73
C SER A 788 10.79 11.70 -9.24
N ILE A 789 10.66 12.78 -8.46
CA ILE A 789 10.77 12.72 -6.99
C ILE A 789 9.58 11.94 -6.42
N THR A 790 9.81 10.67 -6.12
CA THR A 790 8.79 9.79 -5.56
C THR A 790 8.36 10.16 -4.14
N THR A 791 7.17 9.70 -3.73
CA THR A 791 6.70 9.75 -2.34
C THR A 791 7.61 9.06 -1.34
N ASP A 792 8.46 8.13 -1.77
CA ASP A 792 9.46 7.49 -0.90
C ASP A 792 10.64 8.42 -0.60
N HIS A 793 10.94 9.40 -1.47
CA HIS A 793 11.88 10.48 -1.16
C HIS A 793 11.26 11.51 -0.21
N ILE A 794 10.00 11.89 -0.44
CA ILE A 794 9.27 12.89 0.36
C ILE A 794 8.96 12.34 1.77
N SER A 795 8.44 11.12 1.86
CA SER A 795 8.02 10.47 3.11
C SER A 795 8.45 8.99 3.11
N PRO A 796 9.70 8.68 3.52
CA PRO A 796 10.20 7.31 3.62
C PRO A 796 9.39 6.49 4.63
N ALA A 797 9.25 5.19 4.37
CA ALA A 797 8.51 4.27 5.25
C ALA A 797 9.38 3.22 5.97
N GLY A 798 10.64 3.03 5.54
CA GLY A 798 11.55 2.00 6.07
C GLY A 798 12.29 2.41 7.35
N ASN A 799 13.47 1.81 7.56
CA ASN A 799 14.27 1.98 8.78
C ASN A 799 14.68 3.43 9.05
N ILE A 800 14.60 3.84 10.32
CA ILE A 800 15.04 5.15 10.80
C ILE A 800 16.58 5.13 10.94
N GLN A 801 17.26 6.03 10.22
CA GLN A 801 18.72 6.09 10.21
C GLN A 801 19.28 6.67 11.52
N LYS A 802 20.33 6.05 12.06
CA LYS A 802 20.87 6.29 13.41
C LYS A 802 21.14 7.77 13.72
N ASP A 803 21.70 8.52 12.76
CA ASP A 803 22.15 9.89 12.99
C ASP A 803 21.13 10.94 12.45
N SER A 804 19.92 10.50 12.09
CA SER A 804 18.81 11.36 11.61
C SER A 804 18.12 12.15 12.73
N PRO A 805 17.40 13.25 12.42
CA PRO A 805 16.63 14.01 13.42
C PRO A 805 15.59 13.15 14.16
N ALA A 806 14.94 12.21 13.47
CA ALA A 806 13.97 11.29 14.07
C ALA A 806 14.63 10.32 15.07
N ALA A 807 15.81 9.80 14.76
CA ALA A 807 16.56 8.95 15.68
C ALA A 807 17.06 9.70 16.92
N LYS A 808 17.52 10.95 16.77
CA LYS A 808 17.91 11.81 17.92
C LYS A 808 16.74 11.99 18.89
N TYR A 809 15.58 12.42 18.36
CA TYR A 809 14.33 12.56 19.11
C TYR A 809 13.90 11.27 19.82
N LEU A 810 14.02 10.11 19.16
CA LEU A 810 13.72 8.81 19.76
C LEU A 810 14.68 8.46 20.92
N MET A 811 15.98 8.71 20.75
CA MET A 811 16.98 8.49 21.82
C MET A 811 16.81 9.48 22.99
N GLU A 812 16.45 10.73 22.71
CA GLU A 812 16.12 11.76 23.73
C GLU A 812 14.90 11.37 24.57
N ARG A 813 13.95 10.61 23.99
CA ARG A 813 12.82 9.99 24.70
C ARG A 813 13.11 8.59 25.26
N GLY A 814 14.36 8.13 25.24
CA GLY A 814 14.80 6.86 25.85
C GLY A 814 14.47 5.59 25.04
N VAL A 815 14.21 5.71 23.73
CA VAL A 815 13.99 4.55 22.85
C VAL A 815 15.32 4.02 22.32
N ASP A 816 15.62 2.75 22.58
CA ASP A 816 16.80 2.05 22.05
C ASP A 816 16.77 1.97 20.51
N ARG A 817 17.95 1.94 19.87
CA ARG A 817 18.09 1.80 18.41
C ARG A 817 17.33 0.59 17.84
N LYS A 818 17.28 -0.52 18.58
CA LYS A 818 16.57 -1.76 18.20
C LYS A 818 15.04 -1.58 18.16
N ASP A 819 14.52 -0.61 18.92
CA ASP A 819 13.09 -0.34 19.12
C ASP A 819 12.62 0.91 18.36
N PHE A 820 13.50 1.57 17.59
CA PHE A 820 13.12 2.65 16.67
C PHE A 820 11.96 2.25 15.75
N ASN A 821 11.92 0.98 15.33
CA ASN A 821 10.99 0.46 14.34
C ASN A 821 11.12 1.22 12.99
N SER A 822 10.13 1.11 12.11
CA SER A 822 10.10 1.77 10.80
C SER A 822 9.39 3.12 10.84
N TYR A 823 9.70 4.05 9.93
CA TYR A 823 8.91 5.28 9.76
C TYR A 823 7.43 4.97 9.50
N GLY A 824 7.11 3.90 8.76
CA GLY A 824 5.73 3.45 8.53
C GLY A 824 4.96 3.13 9.81
N SER A 825 5.63 2.53 10.80
CA SER A 825 5.03 2.27 12.12
C SER A 825 4.78 3.54 12.95
N ARG A 826 5.59 4.59 12.76
CA ARG A 826 5.57 5.84 13.55
C ARG A 826 4.56 6.88 13.04
N ARG A 827 3.72 6.54 12.06
CA ARG A 827 2.80 7.47 11.37
C ARG A 827 1.65 8.04 12.20
N GLY A 828 1.41 7.56 13.41
CA GLY A 828 0.50 8.22 14.36
C GLY A 828 1.19 9.32 15.19
N ASN A 829 2.48 9.57 14.98
CA ASN A 829 3.27 10.57 15.70
C ASN A 829 3.86 11.59 14.71
N ASP A 830 3.29 12.78 14.68
CA ASP A 830 3.68 13.85 13.76
C ASP A 830 5.07 14.43 14.06
N GLU A 831 5.48 14.45 15.33
CA GLU A 831 6.84 14.83 15.74
C GLU A 831 7.92 14.00 15.01
N ILE A 832 7.72 12.68 14.88
CA ILE A 832 8.64 11.77 14.19
C ILE A 832 8.49 11.91 12.67
N MET A 833 7.27 12.01 12.15
CA MET A 833 7.04 12.05 10.70
C MET A 833 7.48 13.37 10.06
N ALA A 834 7.34 14.51 10.73
CA ALA A 834 7.91 15.78 10.30
C ALA A 834 9.46 15.71 10.25
N ARG A 835 10.09 15.03 11.22
CA ARG A 835 11.54 14.76 11.26
C ARG A 835 12.00 13.73 10.20
N GLY A 836 11.10 12.83 9.77
CA GLY A 836 11.31 11.88 8.69
C GLY A 836 11.04 12.44 7.28
N THR A 837 10.39 13.60 7.17
CA THR A 837 10.02 14.19 5.88
C THR A 837 11.27 14.73 5.16
N PHE A 838 11.44 14.31 3.91
CA PHE A 838 12.67 14.41 3.10
C PHE A 838 13.91 13.71 3.69
N ALA A 839 13.76 12.81 4.67
CA ALA A 839 14.86 12.11 5.32
C ALA A 839 15.45 10.91 4.55
N ASN A 840 15.13 10.75 3.25
CA ASN A 840 15.60 9.64 2.44
C ASN A 840 17.08 9.80 2.03
N ILE A 841 17.90 8.75 2.25
CA ILE A 841 19.33 8.74 1.96
C ILE A 841 19.71 8.82 0.46
N ARG A 842 18.75 8.66 -0.45
CA ARG A 842 18.93 8.75 -1.91
C ARG A 842 18.41 10.05 -2.53
N ILE A 843 17.85 10.98 -1.73
CA ILE A 843 17.29 12.22 -2.28
C ILE A 843 18.38 13.12 -2.88
N VAL A 844 18.11 13.70 -4.05
CA VAL A 844 19.06 14.53 -4.82
C VAL A 844 18.53 15.96 -4.85
N ASN A 845 19.10 16.83 -4.03
CA ASN A 845 18.75 18.25 -3.94
C ASN A 845 19.77 19.08 -4.73
N LYS A 846 19.31 19.85 -5.73
CA LYS A 846 20.15 20.71 -6.57
C LYS A 846 20.94 21.74 -5.74
N LEU A 847 20.39 22.23 -4.62
CA LEU A 847 21.06 23.15 -3.69
C LEU A 847 22.33 22.54 -3.04
N MET A 848 22.48 21.22 -3.07
CA MET A 848 23.60 20.51 -2.44
C MET A 848 24.80 20.30 -3.38
N ASN A 849 24.78 20.87 -4.59
CA ASN A 849 25.89 20.82 -5.57
C ASN A 849 26.40 19.40 -5.90
N GLY A 850 25.49 18.42 -5.95
CA GLY A 850 25.79 17.03 -6.28
C GLY A 850 25.98 16.08 -5.08
N GLU A 851 25.98 16.58 -3.84
CA GLU A 851 25.88 15.72 -2.66
C GLU A 851 24.48 15.10 -2.57
N VAL A 852 24.43 13.76 -2.50
CA VAL A 852 23.18 12.99 -2.35
C VAL A 852 22.92 12.72 -0.86
N GLY A 853 21.69 12.96 -0.40
CA GLY A 853 21.28 12.70 0.97
C GLY A 853 20.31 13.74 1.55
N PRO A 854 19.81 13.51 2.77
CA PRO A 854 18.66 14.24 3.35
C PRO A 854 19.07 15.60 3.93
N LYS A 855 19.61 16.48 3.09
CA LYS A 855 20.16 17.79 3.45
C LYS A 855 19.71 18.90 2.52
N THR A 856 19.77 20.12 3.03
CA THR A 856 19.60 21.34 2.24
C THR A 856 20.48 22.46 2.79
N VAL A 857 20.56 23.56 2.04
CA VAL A 857 21.25 24.78 2.46
C VAL A 857 20.21 25.72 3.09
N HIS A 858 20.45 26.14 4.32
CA HIS A 858 19.71 27.26 4.92
C HIS A 858 20.26 28.57 4.33
N ILE A 859 19.57 29.12 3.34
CA ILE A 859 20.04 30.19 2.45
C ILE A 859 20.54 31.43 3.23
N PRO A 860 19.85 31.93 4.28
CA PRO A 860 20.32 33.09 5.04
C PRO A 860 21.66 32.90 5.78
N SER A 861 22.13 31.67 6.01
CA SER A 861 23.41 31.39 6.68
C SER A 861 24.40 30.56 5.86
N GLY A 862 24.01 30.09 4.66
CA GLY A 862 24.82 29.18 3.84
C GLY A 862 25.06 27.79 4.46
N GLU A 863 24.34 27.44 5.54
CA GLU A 863 24.65 26.27 6.35
C GLU A 863 23.99 24.98 5.82
N LYS A 864 24.77 23.91 5.68
CA LYS A 864 24.29 22.58 5.23
C LYS A 864 23.69 21.78 6.38
N LEU A 865 22.38 21.90 6.57
CA LEU A 865 21.60 21.25 7.62
C LEU A 865 20.86 20.00 7.10
N SER A 866 20.24 19.22 7.99
CA SER A 866 19.18 18.31 7.55
C SER A 866 17.95 19.12 7.11
N VAL A 867 17.10 18.55 6.26
CA VAL A 867 15.93 19.28 5.74
C VAL A 867 14.99 19.72 6.88
N PHE A 868 14.77 18.87 7.87
CA PHE A 868 13.97 19.21 9.05
C PHE A 868 14.58 20.37 9.86
N ASP A 869 15.89 20.32 10.14
CA ASP A 869 16.56 21.36 10.94
C ASP A 869 16.53 22.72 10.21
N ALA A 870 16.69 22.73 8.88
CA ALA A 870 16.55 23.93 8.06
C ALA A 870 15.11 24.47 8.05
N ALA A 871 14.12 23.59 7.87
CA ALA A 871 12.70 23.95 7.84
C ALA A 871 12.24 24.54 9.18
N MET A 872 12.63 23.94 10.30
CA MET A 872 12.33 24.46 11.64
C MET A 872 13.02 25.81 11.89
N ARG A 873 14.20 26.06 11.30
CA ARG A 873 14.88 27.36 11.40
C ARG A 873 14.10 28.46 10.68
N TYR A 874 13.75 28.29 9.41
CA TYR A 874 12.89 29.23 8.67
C TYR A 874 11.56 29.48 9.42
N LYS A 875 10.91 28.40 9.86
CA LYS A 875 9.65 28.47 10.63
C LYS A 875 9.80 29.24 11.95
N SER A 876 10.96 29.16 12.61
CA SER A 876 11.27 29.92 13.83
C SER A 876 11.59 31.41 13.57
N SER A 877 12.11 31.74 12.38
CA SER A 877 12.29 33.12 11.91
C SER A 877 10.99 33.79 11.47
N GLY A 878 9.92 33.02 11.25
CA GLY A 878 8.69 33.49 10.59
C GLY A 878 8.83 33.62 9.05
N GLU A 879 9.79 32.91 8.46
CA GLU A 879 10.09 32.94 7.03
C GLU A 879 9.30 31.84 6.30
N ASP A 880 8.49 32.23 5.30
CA ASP A 880 7.77 31.29 4.44
C ASP A 880 8.72 30.47 3.57
N THR A 881 8.32 29.24 3.21
CA THR A 881 9.10 28.38 2.32
C THR A 881 8.30 27.77 1.18
N ILE A 882 9.00 27.53 0.06
CA ILE A 882 8.49 26.79 -1.12
C ILE A 882 9.44 25.66 -1.51
N ILE A 883 8.98 24.79 -2.41
CA ILE A 883 9.80 23.75 -3.08
C ILE A 883 9.77 23.98 -4.60
N LEU A 884 10.92 23.84 -5.26
CA LEU A 884 11.02 23.74 -6.72
C LEU A 884 11.23 22.27 -7.14
N ALA A 885 10.57 21.82 -8.21
CA ALA A 885 10.69 20.45 -8.71
C ALA A 885 10.58 20.33 -10.24
N GLY A 886 11.06 19.20 -10.77
CA GLY A 886 10.88 18.81 -12.16
C GLY A 886 9.50 18.20 -12.44
N ALA A 887 9.44 17.28 -13.40
CA ALA A 887 8.26 16.51 -13.75
C ALA A 887 7.97 15.38 -12.74
N GLU A 888 6.74 14.87 -12.75
CA GLU A 888 6.31 13.70 -11.96
C GLU A 888 6.56 13.81 -10.43
N TYR A 889 6.48 15.03 -9.89
CA TYR A 889 6.67 15.28 -8.46
C TYR A 889 5.58 14.58 -7.64
N GLY A 890 5.99 13.77 -6.66
CA GLY A 890 5.09 12.98 -5.81
C GLY A 890 4.69 11.62 -6.36
N SER A 891 5.42 11.08 -7.34
CA SER A 891 5.12 9.77 -7.94
C SER A 891 5.20 8.59 -6.95
N GLY A 892 4.35 7.56 -7.11
CA GLY A 892 4.50 6.26 -6.42
C GLY A 892 3.38 5.89 -5.44
N SER A 893 3.68 5.86 -4.14
CA SER A 893 2.77 5.32 -3.11
C SER A 893 1.85 6.42 -2.57
N SER A 894 0.57 6.13 -2.33
CA SER A 894 -0.43 7.13 -1.89
C SER A 894 -0.32 7.56 -0.41
N ARG A 895 0.80 8.21 -0.07
CA ARG A 895 1.17 8.60 1.31
C ARG A 895 0.67 10.01 1.63
N ASP A 896 -0.32 10.09 2.51
CA ASP A 896 -0.78 11.33 3.17
C ASP A 896 0.38 12.14 3.79
N TRP A 897 1.33 11.43 4.41
CA TRP A 897 2.54 12.00 5.01
C TRP A 897 3.47 12.70 4.00
N ALA A 898 3.31 12.49 2.69
CA ALA A 898 4.00 13.30 1.68
C ALA A 898 3.43 14.74 1.56
N ALA A 899 2.25 15.02 2.12
CA ALA A 899 1.69 16.38 2.23
C ALA A 899 1.60 16.86 3.69
N LYS A 900 1.16 16.01 4.64
CA LYS A 900 1.15 16.33 6.09
C LYS A 900 2.56 16.72 6.58
N GLY A 901 3.59 16.05 6.07
CA GLY A 901 5.00 16.33 6.39
C GLY A 901 5.48 17.73 5.97
N PRO A 902 5.44 18.09 4.67
CA PRO A 902 5.84 19.42 4.21
C PRO A 902 5.03 20.57 4.82
N MET A 903 3.72 20.36 5.07
CA MET A 903 2.87 21.33 5.78
C MET A 903 3.41 21.60 7.20
N LEU A 904 3.72 20.56 7.97
CA LEU A 904 4.32 20.71 9.30
C LEU A 904 5.72 21.34 9.25
N GLN A 905 6.49 21.07 8.20
CA GLN A 905 7.78 21.75 7.94
C GLN A 905 7.63 23.24 7.57
N GLY A 906 6.42 23.71 7.23
CA GLY A 906 6.13 25.13 6.93
C GLY A 906 6.15 25.48 5.44
N VAL A 907 6.09 24.49 4.54
CA VAL A 907 6.02 24.70 3.09
C VAL A 907 4.63 25.24 2.72
N LYS A 908 4.59 26.38 2.03
CA LYS A 908 3.35 27.03 1.56
C LYS A 908 2.95 26.61 0.16
N ALA A 909 3.93 26.45 -0.73
CA ALA A 909 3.70 26.13 -2.13
C ALA A 909 4.77 25.20 -2.71
N VAL A 910 4.40 24.47 -3.76
CA VAL A 910 5.34 23.69 -4.58
C VAL A 910 5.20 24.14 -6.02
N ILE A 911 6.31 24.50 -6.67
CA ILE A 911 6.36 24.84 -8.10
C ILE A 911 7.05 23.69 -8.84
N ALA A 912 6.29 22.93 -9.61
CA ALA A 912 6.74 21.74 -10.33
C ALA A 912 6.52 21.88 -11.84
N LYS A 913 7.21 21.07 -12.64
CA LYS A 913 6.92 20.92 -14.08
C LYS A 913 5.66 20.07 -14.30
N SER A 914 5.45 19.07 -13.46
CA SER A 914 4.19 18.34 -13.32
C SER A 914 4.12 17.59 -11.98
N PHE A 915 2.89 17.32 -11.52
CA PHE A 915 2.60 16.51 -10.33
C PHE A 915 2.01 15.16 -10.72
N GLU A 916 2.19 14.15 -9.87
CA GLU A 916 1.31 12.97 -9.84
C GLU A 916 -0.07 13.37 -9.24
N ARG A 917 -1.17 12.76 -9.71
CA ARG A 917 -2.55 13.11 -9.36
C ARG A 917 -2.81 13.02 -7.85
N ILE A 918 -2.54 11.87 -7.24
CA ILE A 918 -2.80 11.62 -5.81
C ILE A 918 -1.97 12.60 -4.99
N HIS A 919 -0.70 12.82 -5.34
CA HIS A 919 0.11 13.79 -4.60
C HIS A 919 -0.40 15.23 -4.71
N ARG A 920 -0.82 15.69 -5.90
CA ARG A 920 -1.45 17.01 -6.09
C ARG A 920 -2.65 17.19 -5.16
N SER A 921 -3.59 16.24 -5.15
CA SER A 921 -4.80 16.31 -4.33
C SER A 921 -4.48 16.28 -2.83
N ASN A 922 -3.45 15.53 -2.39
CA ASN A 922 -2.99 15.56 -1.00
C ASN A 922 -2.37 16.92 -0.61
N LEU A 923 -1.62 17.59 -1.50
CA LEU A 923 -1.09 18.94 -1.24
C LEU A 923 -2.24 19.94 -0.99
N VAL A 924 -3.23 19.96 -1.89
CA VAL A 924 -4.44 20.79 -1.75
C VAL A 924 -5.21 20.45 -0.47
N GLY A 925 -5.37 19.17 -0.15
CA GLY A 925 -6.02 18.70 1.08
C GLY A 925 -5.36 19.22 2.35
N MET A 926 -4.04 19.44 2.34
CA MET A 926 -3.28 20.06 3.43
C MET A 926 -3.06 21.57 3.27
N GLY A 927 -3.75 22.22 2.32
CA GLY A 927 -3.67 23.66 2.07
C GLY A 927 -2.40 24.15 1.37
N ILE A 928 -1.49 23.27 0.96
CA ILE A 928 -0.28 23.64 0.21
C ILE A 928 -0.67 23.95 -1.23
N ILE A 929 -0.23 25.10 -1.76
CA ILE A 929 -0.57 25.56 -3.11
C ILE A 929 0.28 24.81 -4.17
N PRO A 930 -0.31 24.00 -5.07
CA PRO A 930 0.42 23.39 -6.17
C PRO A 930 0.45 24.34 -7.38
N LEU A 931 1.64 24.57 -7.93
CA LEU A 931 1.87 25.43 -9.08
C LEU A 931 2.60 24.64 -10.18
N CYS A 932 2.11 24.74 -11.41
CA CYS A 932 2.82 24.25 -12.60
C CYS A 932 3.44 25.39 -13.38
N PHE A 933 4.70 25.25 -13.79
CA PHE A 933 5.30 26.10 -14.84
C PHE A 933 4.48 26.02 -16.15
N LYS A 934 4.59 27.01 -17.05
CA LYS A 934 3.94 26.92 -18.37
C LYS A 934 4.61 25.85 -19.24
N SER A 935 3.93 25.44 -20.31
CA SER A 935 4.43 24.37 -21.19
C SER A 935 5.74 24.77 -21.86
N GLY A 936 6.80 24.01 -21.59
CA GLY A 936 8.16 24.29 -22.05
C GLY A 936 9.07 25.00 -21.04
N GLU A 937 8.51 25.48 -19.91
CA GLU A 937 9.24 26.14 -18.82
C GLU A 937 9.51 25.18 -17.65
N ASP A 938 10.57 25.49 -16.90
CA ASP A 938 10.97 24.88 -15.63
C ASP A 938 12.02 25.77 -14.92
N ALA A 939 12.50 25.33 -13.76
CA ALA A 939 13.51 26.07 -12.99
C ALA A 939 14.82 26.30 -13.77
N ASP A 940 15.26 25.35 -14.60
CA ASP A 940 16.56 25.46 -15.29
C ASP A 940 16.47 26.41 -16.50
N THR A 941 15.37 26.33 -17.27
CA THR A 941 15.10 27.22 -18.41
C THR A 941 14.82 28.68 -18.01
N LEU A 942 14.13 28.90 -16.88
CA LEU A 942 13.96 30.22 -16.28
C LEU A 942 15.21 30.69 -15.50
N GLY A 943 16.21 29.82 -15.33
CA GLY A 943 17.45 30.08 -14.60
C GLY A 943 17.23 30.37 -13.11
N LEU A 944 16.24 29.73 -12.49
CA LEU A 944 15.92 29.82 -11.07
C LEU A 944 16.88 28.92 -10.28
N THR A 945 17.75 29.54 -9.49
CA THR A 945 18.80 28.84 -8.74
C THR A 945 18.28 28.19 -7.46
N GLY A 946 17.12 28.64 -6.96
CA GLY A 946 16.63 28.30 -5.64
C GLY A 946 17.35 29.05 -4.50
N HIS A 947 18.11 30.10 -4.82
CA HIS A 947 18.68 31.03 -3.83
C HIS A 947 17.93 32.37 -3.77
N GLU A 948 16.99 32.59 -4.69
CA GLU A 948 16.08 33.72 -4.70
C GLU A 948 15.01 33.61 -3.61
N ARG A 949 14.37 34.74 -3.28
CA ARG A 949 13.11 34.77 -2.52
C ARG A 949 11.92 34.95 -3.48
N TYR A 950 10.84 34.23 -3.22
CA TYR A 950 9.72 34.03 -4.14
C TYR A 950 8.42 34.64 -3.59
N THR A 951 7.71 35.40 -4.41
CA THR A 951 6.36 35.92 -4.12
C THR A 951 5.38 35.43 -5.17
N ILE A 952 4.26 34.85 -4.73
CA ILE A 952 3.20 34.30 -5.57
C ILE A 952 2.00 35.25 -5.49
N HIS A 953 1.60 35.83 -6.62
CA HIS A 953 0.52 36.82 -6.71
C HIS A 953 -0.83 36.13 -6.91
N LEU A 954 -1.31 35.48 -5.84
CA LEU A 954 -2.65 34.90 -5.75
C LEU A 954 -3.64 35.95 -5.19
N PRO A 955 -4.91 36.00 -5.67
CA PRO A 955 -5.94 36.83 -5.05
C PRO A 955 -6.21 36.49 -3.58
N THR A 956 -6.58 37.50 -2.78
CA THR A 956 -6.92 37.32 -1.36
C THR A 956 -8.39 36.97 -1.12
N ASP A 957 -9.28 37.22 -2.09
CA ASP A 957 -10.67 36.78 -2.05
C ASP A 957 -10.81 35.48 -2.85
N ILE A 958 -11.38 34.44 -2.23
CA ILE A 958 -11.57 33.13 -2.87
C ILE A 958 -12.44 33.21 -4.13
N SER A 959 -13.40 34.15 -4.19
CA SER A 959 -14.30 34.34 -5.33
C SER A 959 -13.64 34.95 -6.56
N GLU A 960 -12.43 35.49 -6.43
CA GLU A 960 -11.60 35.94 -7.56
C GLU A 960 -10.74 34.82 -8.15
N ILE A 961 -10.50 33.74 -7.38
CA ILE A 961 -9.72 32.57 -7.79
C ILE A 961 -10.62 31.60 -8.58
N ARG A 962 -10.15 31.16 -9.75
CA ARG A 962 -10.81 30.10 -10.55
C ARG A 962 -9.96 28.83 -10.62
N PRO A 963 -10.59 27.65 -10.81
CA PRO A 963 -9.86 26.41 -11.06
C PRO A 963 -8.96 26.53 -12.30
N GLY A 964 -7.74 26.01 -12.22
CA GLY A 964 -6.74 26.09 -13.29
C GLY A 964 -6.27 27.50 -13.68
N GLN A 965 -6.45 28.50 -12.80
CA GLN A 965 -6.06 29.90 -13.08
C GLN A 965 -4.54 30.08 -13.17
N ASP A 966 -4.10 30.93 -14.12
CA ASP A 966 -2.72 31.43 -14.16
C ASP A 966 -2.48 32.56 -13.15
N VAL A 967 -1.35 32.52 -12.45
CA VAL A 967 -0.85 33.56 -11.55
C VAL A 967 0.60 33.93 -11.86
N THR A 968 0.97 35.16 -11.52
CA THR A 968 2.35 35.62 -11.63
C THR A 968 3.16 35.18 -10.41
N VAL A 969 4.39 34.74 -10.63
CA VAL A 969 5.42 34.56 -9.60
C VAL A 969 6.56 35.54 -9.87
N THR A 970 7.03 36.24 -8.83
CA THR A 970 8.14 37.20 -8.91
C THR A 970 9.22 36.85 -7.92
N THR A 971 10.48 36.96 -8.32
CA THR A 971 11.65 36.81 -7.43
C THR A 971 12.24 38.15 -7.02
N ASP A 972 12.94 38.18 -5.90
CA ASP A 972 13.61 39.39 -5.40
C ASP A 972 14.81 39.85 -6.24
N ASN A 973 15.37 38.98 -7.07
CA ASN A 973 16.32 39.36 -8.14
C ASN A 973 15.65 39.92 -9.41
N GLY A 974 14.33 40.17 -9.39
CA GLY A 974 13.60 40.90 -10.42
C GLY A 974 13.10 40.05 -11.60
N LYS A 975 13.19 38.71 -11.54
CA LYS A 975 12.53 37.86 -12.54
C LYS A 975 11.02 37.79 -12.27
N SER A 976 10.25 37.62 -13.33
CA SER A 976 8.82 37.36 -13.28
C SER A 976 8.46 36.31 -14.31
N PHE A 977 7.60 35.35 -13.92
CA PHE A 977 7.12 34.25 -14.74
C PHE A 977 5.68 33.89 -14.36
N THR A 978 5.01 33.10 -15.18
CA THR A 978 3.62 32.67 -14.94
C THR A 978 3.59 31.21 -14.53
N CYS A 979 2.75 30.88 -13.55
CA CYS A 979 2.44 29.51 -13.17
C CYS A 979 0.93 29.28 -13.21
N THR A 980 0.51 28.09 -13.62
CA THR A 980 -0.87 27.64 -13.49
C THR A 980 -1.08 27.09 -12.07
N VAL A 981 -2.02 27.66 -11.31
CA VAL A 981 -2.45 27.15 -10.01
C VAL A 981 -3.27 25.87 -10.23
N ARG A 982 -2.91 24.81 -9.52
CA ARG A 982 -3.46 23.46 -9.72
C ARG A 982 -4.47 23.05 -8.65
N PHE A 983 -5.38 23.97 -8.35
CA PHE A 983 -6.72 23.66 -7.87
C PHE A 983 -7.58 23.36 -9.10
N ASP A 984 -8.09 22.13 -9.22
CA ASP A 984 -8.75 21.66 -10.44
C ASP A 984 -10.29 21.71 -10.33
N THR A 985 -10.86 21.88 -9.12
CA THR A 985 -12.30 22.12 -8.90
C THR A 985 -12.61 23.29 -7.96
N GLU A 986 -13.86 23.76 -8.01
CA GLU A 986 -14.49 24.61 -6.99
C GLU A 986 -14.45 23.98 -5.58
N VAL A 987 -14.52 22.65 -5.49
CA VAL A 987 -14.47 21.91 -4.21
C VAL A 987 -13.07 22.00 -3.59
N GLU A 988 -12.03 21.93 -4.42
CA GLU A 988 -10.65 22.13 -4.02
C GLU A 988 -10.35 23.59 -3.61
N LEU A 989 -10.97 24.57 -4.28
CA LEU A 989 -10.95 25.97 -3.84
C LEU A 989 -11.62 26.12 -2.46
N ALA A 990 -12.74 25.44 -2.21
CA ALA A 990 -13.39 25.43 -0.90
C ALA A 990 -12.52 24.78 0.19
N TYR A 991 -11.77 23.72 -0.13
CA TYR A 991 -10.77 23.14 0.79
C TYR A 991 -9.65 24.15 1.09
N PHE A 992 -9.05 24.78 0.07
CA PHE A 992 -7.99 25.77 0.25
C PHE A 992 -8.44 26.96 1.12
N ASN A 993 -9.62 27.52 0.83
CA ASN A 993 -10.25 28.60 1.60
C ASN A 993 -10.46 28.26 3.09
N HIS A 994 -10.70 26.98 3.40
CA HIS A 994 -10.88 26.50 4.76
C HIS A 994 -9.55 26.15 5.46
N GLY A 995 -8.41 26.26 4.78
CA GLY A 995 -7.09 25.84 5.28
C GLY A 995 -6.83 24.34 5.18
N GLY A 996 -7.61 23.63 4.36
CA GLY A 996 -7.52 22.18 4.14
C GLY A 996 -8.88 21.48 4.17
N ILE A 997 -8.88 20.22 3.74
CA ILE A 997 -10.09 19.40 3.60
C ILE A 997 -10.69 18.94 4.95
N LEU A 998 -9.85 18.60 5.94
CA LEU A 998 -10.36 18.20 7.27
C LEU A 998 -10.99 19.41 8.03
N PRO A 999 -10.37 20.62 8.04
CA PRO A 999 -11.04 21.84 8.51
C PRO A 999 -12.29 22.24 7.72
N TYR A 1000 -12.41 21.84 6.45
CA TYR A 1000 -13.64 22.01 5.66
C TYR A 1000 -14.75 21.08 6.17
N VAL A 1001 -14.47 19.79 6.32
CA VAL A 1001 -15.43 18.79 6.78
C VAL A 1001 -15.93 19.09 8.20
N ILE A 1002 -15.05 19.45 9.15
CA ILE A 1002 -15.46 19.85 10.52
C ILE A 1002 -16.45 21.03 10.47
N ARG A 1003 -16.15 22.10 9.73
CA ARG A 1003 -17.02 23.30 9.67
C ARG A 1003 -18.38 23.02 9.05
N ASN A 1004 -18.49 22.02 8.16
CA ASN A 1004 -19.75 21.63 7.55
C ASN A 1004 -20.57 20.72 8.47
N LEU A 1005 -19.95 19.71 9.09
CA LEU A 1005 -20.62 18.82 10.05
C LEU A 1005 -21.06 19.54 11.34
N SER A 1006 -20.39 20.66 11.70
CA SER A 1006 -20.83 21.57 12.77
C SER A 1006 -21.95 22.55 12.38
N LYS A 1007 -22.35 22.62 11.10
CA LYS A 1007 -23.47 23.45 10.62
C LYS A 1007 -24.72 22.62 10.29
N GLN A 1008 -24.54 21.33 10.06
CA GLN A 1008 -25.56 20.28 10.17
C GLN A 1008 -25.81 19.94 11.64
#